data_AF-A0A498MJ43-F1
#
_entry.id   AF-A0A498MJ43-F1
#
_cell.length_a   1.000
_cell.length_b   1.000
_cell.length_c   1.000
_cell.angle_alpha   90.00
_cell.angle_beta   90.00
_cell.angle_gamma   90.00
#
_symmetry.space_group_name_H-M   'P 1'
#
loop_
_entity.id
_entity.type
_entity.pdbx_description
1 polymer ?
#
loop_
_entity_poly.entity_id
_entity_poly.type
_entity_poly.pdbx_seq_one_letter_code
_entity_poly.pdbx_strand_id
1 'polypeptide(L)'
;MEETIDLTVEHTEEELEALYGNIFSGACHENSRNILDAFYKHRNVDDFLRNDNLHIPFFPTTVQYAKDNLNYDYDFDGIVIELKDLTAIKADLHYLLVAKVVGQTLQNHWHSLKKHINLNNYNAPAISALTHTYGHTLSFVDGGYLLNMSCISAELKNPHPVFQTETAARANAAQIINAVLGVFAQKLRAVPPEDMKRPTIIKANLNDLKRMNILRADKNFVLQLLMQSVQEVDRDSTHKIVLFLSKFGHKDESTLEISTMVHRKGVLSISCHAACTISPKDPRTDLIWSRYGLQEVVGHRGTLYPVIGMPEAANFQSNLDRHPLTIDYLLNNVFDGPVKYSRINFIQLYANTPHIYGPTARHPVSRVIATCGVHNPQHARKILQKAKAYIDHMDDLARKTICRVQARIEAVFLLKTHFPLRMDPQDFFKPAAIHHLLEEIPILLPFKDNEHQLGLRHILQPVASHLTSTLYTLLSEAKGRGGFNSSWTAFQAELALEELFFGKPHCPQSRPYAISLGTNCTDSNSLTRQRGFLGLSPIGSASVGESPPPLQTWIKDPNQRLRVERIFAFTDTLDANPSVIGDALVRLLLSDLHERNDRISVDLLRQVEPPLLAKIVGCRTTQDLCKDLAERKGFGYPHTFERALELTRSVGHDIVECLQLGLSGVKYFPAITFWDEQKNAKARWNKKTYIELYGPTDQPSAAAQAAALLGDVLSNMEKKGLCYCRTLQRYKENGMPWLELSIIRLPKNLDSDMALTALTFISAIGLIQNGDYVSFPVLANLADDLPISQLEMQKLRILSPLLLLKTPKINRLHETVPHKIEVPQPQIGRPAPAAPRKRSPSPELSDPEQQEELEEQVIERVVPRTVPANIATRWTDEEVQLLTTNPQMTHHDAYQAYLTRCKELCRPARTFAAFKRKRQRVP
;
A
#
# COMPACT_ATOMS: atom_id res chain seq x y z
N MET A 1 -11.89 26.36 36.11
CA MET A 1 -10.75 25.72 36.79
C MET A 1 -9.91 25.09 35.68
N GLU A 2 -9.05 25.92 35.09
CA GLU A 2 -8.00 25.51 34.16
C GLU A 2 -6.73 25.46 35.01
N GLU A 3 -6.20 24.27 35.27
CA GLU A 3 -4.86 24.12 35.83
C GLU A 3 -3.86 24.20 34.68
N THR A 4 -3.34 25.41 34.47
CA THR A 4 -2.13 25.62 33.68
C THR A 4 -0.97 25.00 34.45
N ILE A 5 -0.42 23.89 33.95
CA ILE A 5 0.78 23.27 34.51
C ILE A 5 1.96 24.22 34.24
N ASP A 6 2.41 24.91 35.28
CA ASP A 6 3.59 25.78 35.25
C ASP A 6 4.86 24.90 35.22
N LEU A 7 5.42 24.68 34.03
CA LEU A 7 6.62 23.85 33.81
C LEU A 7 7.94 24.63 33.90
N THR A 8 7.95 25.83 34.47
CA THR A 8 9.18 26.62 34.70
C THR A 8 9.91 26.14 35.94
N VAL A 9 10.60 25.00 35.84
CA VAL A 9 11.63 24.63 36.83
C VAL A 9 12.87 25.49 36.56
N GLU A 10 12.95 26.65 37.22
CA GLU A 10 14.19 27.43 37.29
C GLU A 10 15.17 26.72 38.22
N HIS A 11 16.04 25.88 37.64
CA HIS A 11 17.21 25.37 38.36
C HIS A 11 18.15 26.54 38.70
N THR A 12 18.61 26.57 39.94
CA THR A 12 19.58 27.57 40.39
C THR A 12 20.93 27.40 39.66
N GLU A 13 21.71 28.46 39.58
CA GLU A 13 22.98 28.47 38.81
C GLU A 13 23.99 27.45 39.35
N GLU A 14 23.98 27.18 40.67
CA GLU A 14 24.77 26.13 41.34
C GLU A 14 24.28 24.71 41.01
N GLU A 15 22.96 24.50 40.92
CA GLU A 15 22.38 23.19 40.56
C GLU A 15 22.71 22.81 39.11
N LEU A 16 22.68 23.79 38.20
CA LEU A 16 23.10 23.58 36.82
C LEU A 16 24.60 23.20 36.77
N GLU A 17 25.47 23.89 37.50
CA GLU A 17 26.90 23.53 37.53
C GLU A 17 27.16 22.14 38.15
N ALA A 18 26.40 21.73 39.16
CA ALA A 18 26.46 20.40 39.75
C ALA A 18 25.92 19.30 38.80
N LEU A 19 24.79 19.55 38.12
CA LEU A 19 24.16 18.65 37.14
C LEU A 19 25.00 18.49 35.86
N TYR A 20 25.64 19.57 35.39
CA TYR A 20 26.51 19.58 34.20
C TYR A 20 27.98 19.26 34.52
N GLY A 21 28.34 19.02 35.79
CA GLY A 21 29.68 18.56 36.18
C GLY A 21 29.98 17.14 35.71
N ASN A 22 28.95 16.30 35.58
CA ASN A 22 29.01 15.00 34.91
C ASN A 22 28.33 15.12 33.53
N ILE A 23 29.11 15.01 32.47
CA ILE A 23 28.68 15.23 31.07
C ILE A 23 27.50 14.35 30.66
N PHE A 24 27.52 13.08 31.07
CA PHE A 24 26.45 12.14 30.74
C PHE A 24 25.13 12.58 31.38
N SER A 25 25.17 12.95 32.67
CA SER A 25 24.02 13.49 33.38
C SER A 25 23.50 14.77 32.72
N GLY A 26 24.40 15.69 32.36
CA GLY A 26 24.06 16.92 31.64
C GLY A 26 23.28 16.68 30.35
N ALA A 27 23.78 15.77 29.49
CA ALA A 27 23.09 15.42 28.24
C ALA A 27 21.72 14.76 28.47
N CYS A 28 21.59 13.89 29.49
CA CYS A 28 20.32 13.25 29.85
C CYS A 28 19.22 14.28 30.12
N HIS A 29 19.55 15.31 30.92
CA HIS A 29 18.62 16.36 31.30
C HIS A 29 18.33 17.32 30.14
N GLU A 30 19.37 17.72 29.40
CA GLU A 30 19.21 18.67 28.28
C GLU A 30 18.37 18.08 27.14
N ASN A 31 18.60 16.84 26.72
CA ASN A 31 17.82 16.18 25.68
C ASN A 31 16.34 16.05 26.05
N SER A 32 16.05 15.72 27.31
CA SER A 32 14.68 15.57 27.83
C SER A 32 13.99 16.93 27.92
N ARG A 33 14.66 17.95 28.45
CA ARG A 33 14.14 19.31 28.50
C ARG A 33 13.83 19.84 27.09
N ASN A 34 14.74 19.67 26.13
CA ASN A 34 14.57 20.20 24.78
C ASN A 34 13.31 19.66 24.09
N ILE A 35 13.03 18.36 24.22
CA ILE A 35 11.82 17.76 23.60
C ILE A 35 10.55 18.06 24.41
N LEU A 36 10.62 18.08 25.75
CA LEU A 36 9.47 18.39 26.61
C LEU A 36 9.04 19.85 26.43
N ASP A 37 9.97 20.80 26.51
CA ASP A 37 9.70 22.23 26.31
C ASP A 37 9.11 22.47 24.92
N ALA A 38 9.66 21.82 23.90
CA ALA A 38 9.16 21.90 22.54
C ALA A 38 7.72 21.38 22.44
N PHE A 39 7.41 20.25 23.07
CA PHE A 39 6.08 19.65 23.02
C PHE A 39 5.03 20.48 23.78
N TYR A 40 5.31 20.84 25.04
CA TYR A 40 4.35 21.52 25.91
C TYR A 40 4.15 23.01 25.58
N LYS A 41 5.00 23.62 24.75
CA LYS A 41 4.75 24.96 24.17
C LYS A 41 3.61 24.99 23.15
N HIS A 42 3.13 23.83 22.68
CA HIS A 42 2.06 23.73 21.70
C HIS A 42 0.75 23.29 22.37
N ARG A 43 -0.39 23.71 21.81
CA ARG A 43 -1.71 23.43 22.39
C ARG A 43 -2.11 21.96 22.27
N ASN A 44 -1.66 21.30 21.21
CA ASN A 44 -1.97 19.90 20.92
C ASN A 44 -0.86 19.25 20.06
N VAL A 45 -0.98 17.94 19.84
CA VAL A 45 0.01 17.15 19.09
C VAL A 45 0.11 17.57 17.62
N ASP A 46 -0.99 17.94 16.97
CA ASP A 46 -0.99 18.34 15.55
C ASP A 46 -0.24 19.67 15.37
N ASP A 47 -0.51 20.67 16.22
CA ASP A 47 0.25 21.93 16.27
C ASP A 47 1.74 21.68 16.47
N PHE A 48 2.09 20.76 17.39
CA PHE A 48 3.47 20.35 17.62
C PHE A 48 4.07 19.69 16.38
N LEU A 49 3.37 18.81 15.66
CA LEU A 49 3.90 18.11 14.49
C LEU A 49 4.06 19.01 13.25
N ARG A 50 3.22 20.04 13.11
CA ARG A 50 3.18 20.92 11.93
C ARG A 50 4.06 22.17 12.02
N ASN A 51 4.61 22.49 13.19
CA ASN A 51 5.45 23.69 13.34
C ASN A 51 6.79 23.56 12.58
N ASP A 52 6.91 24.33 11.51
CA ASP A 52 8.06 24.43 10.60
C ASP A 52 9.25 25.22 11.17
N ASN A 53 8.98 26.12 12.11
CA ASN A 53 9.96 26.94 12.80
C ASN A 53 10.60 26.24 14.00
N LEU A 54 10.04 25.10 14.43
CA LEU A 54 10.58 24.35 15.55
C LEU A 54 11.92 23.69 15.21
N HIS A 55 12.87 23.77 16.14
CA HIS A 55 14.10 23.00 16.10
C HIS A 55 14.40 22.41 17.50
N ILE A 56 14.53 21.09 17.56
CA ILE A 56 14.82 20.32 18.76
C ILE A 56 16.21 19.72 18.60
N PRO A 57 17.23 20.25 19.31
CA PRO A 57 18.57 19.68 19.26
C PRO A 57 18.69 18.49 20.23
N PHE A 58 19.30 17.41 19.74
CA PHE A 58 19.60 16.20 20.50
C PHE A 58 21.09 15.97 20.55
N PHE A 59 21.68 15.92 21.73
CA PHE A 59 23.12 15.90 21.95
C PHE A 59 23.58 14.50 22.31
N PRO A 60 24.31 13.81 21.41
CA PRO A 60 24.94 12.56 21.74
C PRO A 60 26.10 12.80 22.72
N THR A 61 26.44 11.79 23.51
CA THR A 61 27.44 11.92 24.57
C THR A 61 28.20 10.63 24.81
N THR A 62 29.40 10.77 25.38
CA THR A 62 30.12 9.69 26.06
C THR A 62 29.54 9.47 27.46
N VAL A 63 29.85 8.32 28.06
CA VAL A 63 29.46 7.97 29.43
C VAL A 63 30.71 7.88 30.29
N GLN A 64 31.04 8.95 31.02
CA GLN A 64 32.14 8.90 31.98
C GLN A 64 31.87 7.87 33.06
N TYR A 65 32.88 7.05 33.38
CA TYR A 65 32.74 5.96 34.36
C TYR A 65 31.57 5.04 33.99
N ALA A 66 31.60 4.47 32.78
CA ALA A 66 30.49 3.70 32.23
C ALA A 66 30.06 2.55 33.15
N LYS A 67 31.03 1.88 33.77
CA LYS A 67 30.83 0.84 34.79
C LYS A 67 29.96 1.29 35.97
N ASP A 68 30.08 2.56 36.36
CA ASP A 68 29.39 3.11 37.52
C ASP A 68 27.99 3.59 37.17
N ASN A 69 27.70 3.88 35.89
CA ASN A 69 26.44 4.46 35.44
C ASN A 69 25.50 3.48 34.72
N LEU A 70 26.03 2.35 34.24
CA LEU A 70 25.30 1.40 33.38
C LEU A 70 25.28 -0.02 33.98
N ASN A 71 24.27 -0.78 33.57
CA ASN A 71 24.12 -2.22 33.77
C ASN A 71 24.19 -2.93 32.41
N TYR A 72 24.58 -4.21 32.45
CA TYR A 72 24.79 -5.04 31.28
C TYR A 72 24.13 -6.40 31.48
N ASP A 73 23.15 -6.71 30.65
CA ASP A 73 22.44 -8.00 30.66
C ASP A 73 22.79 -8.76 29.38
N TYR A 74 23.17 -10.03 29.52
CA TYR A 74 23.65 -10.87 28.42
C TYR A 74 22.70 -12.03 28.17
N ASP A 75 22.35 -12.26 26.92
CA ASP A 75 21.46 -13.35 26.53
C ASP A 75 21.81 -13.95 25.17
N PHE A 76 21.38 -15.18 24.94
CA PHE A 76 21.29 -15.75 23.60
C PHE A 76 19.89 -15.51 23.03
N ASP A 77 19.80 -14.95 21.82
CA ASP A 77 18.51 -14.74 21.13
C ASP A 77 18.20 -15.86 20.11
N GLY A 78 19.22 -16.64 19.77
CA GLY A 78 19.10 -17.69 18.77
C GLY A 78 20.34 -18.56 18.62
N ILE A 79 20.11 -19.79 18.20
CA ILE A 79 21.16 -20.78 17.96
C ILE A 79 20.81 -21.65 16.76
N VAL A 80 21.83 -21.94 15.95
CA VAL A 80 21.78 -22.94 14.87
C VAL A 80 22.94 -23.92 15.05
N ILE A 81 22.63 -25.22 15.05
CA ILE A 81 23.61 -26.31 15.13
C ILE A 81 23.53 -27.09 13.81
N GLU A 82 24.54 -26.94 12.95
CA GLU A 82 24.64 -27.72 11.71
C GLU A 82 25.15 -29.12 12.03
N LEU A 83 24.41 -30.14 11.60
CA LEU A 83 24.68 -31.53 11.91
C LEU A 83 25.43 -32.20 10.75
N LYS A 84 26.50 -32.91 11.09
CA LYS A 84 27.15 -33.89 10.21
C LYS A 84 26.38 -35.20 10.18
N ASP A 85 25.80 -35.55 11.32
CA ASP A 85 25.15 -36.84 11.57
C ASP A 85 23.96 -36.64 12.51
N LEU A 86 22.79 -37.15 12.13
CA LEU A 86 21.58 -37.07 12.94
C LEU A 86 21.70 -37.87 14.25
N THR A 87 22.48 -38.96 14.28
CA THR A 87 22.64 -39.74 15.52
C THR A 87 23.43 -38.98 16.59
N ALA A 88 23.97 -37.80 16.25
CA ALA A 88 24.56 -36.91 17.22
C ALA A 88 23.55 -36.32 18.20
N ILE A 89 22.26 -36.27 17.86
CA ILE A 89 21.22 -35.67 18.69
C ILE A 89 21.03 -36.51 19.96
N LYS A 90 21.38 -35.94 21.11
CA LYS A 90 21.22 -36.54 22.44
C LYS A 90 19.85 -36.25 23.03
N ALA A 91 19.32 -35.06 22.79
CA ALA A 91 17.96 -34.68 23.18
C ALA A 91 16.94 -35.71 22.65
N ASP A 92 15.84 -35.87 23.38
CA ASP A 92 14.76 -36.73 22.94
C ASP A 92 13.96 -36.04 21.82
N LEU A 93 13.38 -36.87 20.96
CA LEU A 93 12.47 -36.44 19.90
C LEU A 93 11.29 -37.38 19.89
N HIS A 94 10.08 -36.82 19.94
CA HIS A 94 8.87 -37.62 20.16
C HIS A 94 8.25 -38.14 18.87
N TYR A 95 8.47 -37.46 17.75
CA TYR A 95 7.94 -37.87 16.46
C TYR A 95 8.78 -37.37 15.28
N LEU A 96 8.70 -38.06 14.16
CA LEU A 96 9.19 -37.60 12.86
C LEU A 96 8.02 -37.36 11.91
N LEU A 97 8.07 -36.24 11.19
CA LEU A 97 7.15 -35.92 10.10
C LEU A 97 7.72 -36.48 8.81
N VAL A 98 7.10 -37.54 8.28
CA VAL A 98 7.52 -38.25 7.06
C VAL A 98 6.46 -38.14 5.95
N ALA A 99 5.50 -37.23 6.12
CA ALA A 99 4.47 -36.97 5.12
C ALA A 99 5.09 -36.45 3.82
N LYS A 100 4.47 -36.80 2.68
CA LYS A 100 4.85 -36.24 1.38
C LYS A 100 4.71 -34.72 1.43
N VAL A 101 5.80 -34.04 1.11
CA VAL A 101 5.88 -32.58 1.14
C VAL A 101 5.48 -32.02 -0.22
N VAL A 102 4.65 -30.99 -0.22
CA VAL A 102 4.25 -30.25 -1.44
C VAL A 102 4.95 -28.90 -1.43
N GLY A 103 5.24 -28.32 -2.60
CA GLY A 103 5.98 -27.05 -2.68
C GLY A 103 5.42 -25.95 -1.78
N GLN A 104 4.08 -25.83 -1.68
CA GLN A 104 3.40 -24.85 -0.83
C GLN A 104 3.62 -25.04 0.69
N THR A 105 4.03 -26.23 1.12
CA THR A 105 4.30 -26.56 2.54
C THR A 105 5.76 -26.37 2.93
N LEU A 106 6.63 -26.06 1.96
CA LEU A 106 8.03 -25.76 2.23
C LEU A 106 8.18 -24.32 2.73
N GLN A 107 9.07 -24.16 3.70
CA GLN A 107 9.43 -22.85 4.24
C GLN A 107 10.71 -22.36 3.56
N ASN A 108 10.80 -21.05 3.33
CA ASN A 108 12.06 -20.44 2.92
C ASN A 108 12.99 -20.36 4.15
N HIS A 109 13.98 -21.23 4.21
CA HIS A 109 14.94 -21.28 5.33
C HIS A 109 16.10 -20.28 5.15
N TRP A 110 16.13 -19.47 4.08
CA TRP A 110 17.15 -18.43 3.90
C TRP A 110 17.22 -17.48 5.10
N HIS A 111 16.07 -17.00 5.61
CA HIS A 111 16.02 -16.09 6.75
C HIS A 111 16.62 -16.70 8.03
N SER A 112 16.52 -18.02 8.18
CA SER A 112 17.09 -18.77 9.30
C SER A 112 18.55 -19.19 9.11
N LEU A 113 19.10 -19.11 7.89
CA LEU A 113 20.46 -19.58 7.57
C LEU A 113 21.43 -18.46 7.18
N LYS A 114 20.92 -17.31 6.69
CA LYS A 114 21.74 -16.22 6.12
C LYS A 114 22.82 -15.68 7.06
N LYS A 115 22.56 -15.65 8.37
CA LYS A 115 23.52 -15.21 9.41
C LYS A 115 24.53 -16.32 9.80
N HIS A 116 24.24 -17.58 9.46
CA HIS A 116 24.93 -18.77 9.95
C HIS A 116 25.84 -19.43 8.89
N ILE A 117 25.69 -19.04 7.63
CA ILE A 117 26.58 -19.45 6.54
C ILE A 117 27.70 -18.41 6.39
N ASN A 118 28.94 -18.87 6.20
CA ASN A 118 30.02 -17.97 5.80
C ASN A 118 29.87 -17.59 4.32
N LEU A 119 29.23 -16.44 4.08
CA LEU A 119 28.95 -15.93 2.74
C LEU A 119 30.22 -15.51 1.97
N ASN A 120 31.38 -15.31 2.62
CA ASN A 120 32.63 -14.95 1.92
C ASN A 120 33.14 -16.05 0.99
N ASN A 121 32.62 -17.27 1.14
CA ASN A 121 32.96 -18.37 0.27
C ASN A 121 32.16 -18.36 -1.04
N TYR A 122 31.16 -17.47 -1.15
CA TYR A 122 30.20 -17.41 -2.25
C TYR A 122 30.43 -16.18 -3.13
N ASN A 123 30.13 -16.27 -4.41
CA ASN A 123 30.03 -15.09 -5.29
C ASN A 123 28.58 -14.58 -5.37
N ALA A 124 28.36 -13.44 -6.04
CA ALA A 124 27.05 -12.81 -6.11
C ALA A 124 25.93 -13.73 -6.69
N PRO A 125 26.15 -14.45 -7.81
CA PRO A 125 25.17 -15.42 -8.30
C PRO A 125 24.81 -16.51 -7.27
N ALA A 126 25.81 -17.04 -6.56
CA ALA A 126 25.58 -18.09 -5.58
C ALA A 126 24.83 -17.57 -4.33
N ILE A 127 25.07 -16.33 -3.89
CA ILE A 127 24.27 -15.71 -2.82
C ILE A 127 22.83 -15.51 -3.28
N SER A 128 22.61 -15.02 -4.50
CA SER A 128 21.27 -14.91 -5.08
C SER A 128 20.54 -16.25 -5.08
N ALA A 129 21.23 -17.34 -5.46
CA ALA A 129 20.68 -18.69 -5.39
C ALA A 129 20.33 -19.15 -3.96
N LEU A 130 21.13 -18.77 -2.95
CA LEU A 130 20.85 -19.09 -1.55
C LEU A 130 19.57 -18.43 -1.01
N THR A 131 19.13 -17.30 -1.58
CA THR A 131 17.84 -16.68 -1.21
C THR A 131 16.63 -17.58 -1.52
N HIS A 132 16.81 -18.54 -2.43
CA HIS A 132 15.83 -19.56 -2.80
C HIS A 132 16.07 -20.90 -2.09
N THR A 133 16.52 -20.87 -0.82
CA THR A 133 16.72 -22.07 0.01
C THR A 133 15.42 -22.51 0.65
N TYR A 134 14.92 -23.68 0.25
CA TYR A 134 13.68 -24.25 0.77
C TYR A 134 13.92 -25.50 1.61
N GLY A 135 13.14 -25.64 2.67
CA GLY A 135 13.24 -26.78 3.57
C GLY A 135 11.96 -27.15 4.30
N HIS A 136 12.07 -28.20 5.11
CA HIS A 136 11.00 -28.77 5.91
C HIS A 136 11.47 -29.07 7.33
N THR A 137 10.60 -28.82 8.31
CA THR A 137 10.83 -29.22 9.71
C THR A 137 10.45 -30.68 9.88
N LEU A 138 11.42 -31.51 10.27
CA LEU A 138 11.25 -32.95 10.46
C LEU A 138 10.73 -33.32 11.84
N SER A 139 11.12 -32.57 12.88
CA SER A 139 10.77 -32.86 14.27
C SER A 139 10.88 -31.64 15.16
N PHE A 140 10.15 -31.68 16.28
CA PHE A 140 10.41 -30.88 17.47
C PHE A 140 11.28 -31.71 18.40
N VAL A 141 12.35 -31.10 18.90
CA VAL A 141 13.35 -31.72 19.77
C VAL A 141 13.26 -31.04 21.13
N ASP A 142 13.44 -31.82 22.20
CA ASP A 142 13.38 -31.31 23.57
C ASP A 142 14.29 -30.10 23.77
N GLY A 143 13.86 -29.17 24.64
CA GLY A 143 14.51 -27.87 24.82
C GLY A 143 14.04 -26.77 23.86
N GLY A 144 13.04 -27.07 23.02
CA GLY A 144 12.40 -26.11 22.11
C GLY A 144 13.08 -25.98 20.75
N TYR A 145 13.84 -26.99 20.33
CA TYR A 145 14.59 -26.97 19.07
C TYR A 145 13.76 -27.56 17.92
N LEU A 146 13.97 -27.03 16.72
CA LEU A 146 13.41 -27.56 15.48
C LEU A 146 14.52 -28.30 14.72
N LEU A 147 14.27 -29.56 14.38
CA LEU A 147 15.12 -30.30 13.44
C LEU A 147 14.65 -30.01 12.02
N ASN A 148 15.51 -29.37 11.24
CA ASN A 148 15.21 -28.91 9.89
C ASN A 148 16.09 -29.59 8.85
N MET A 149 15.52 -29.77 7.66
CA MET A 149 16.20 -30.23 6.46
C MET A 149 16.00 -29.22 5.34
N SER A 150 17.09 -28.66 4.84
CA SER A 150 17.09 -27.68 3.74
C SER A 150 17.83 -28.22 2.53
N CYS A 151 17.36 -27.83 1.35
CA CYS A 151 18.08 -28.01 0.09
C CYS A 151 18.75 -26.68 -0.29
N ILE A 152 20.08 -26.67 -0.41
CA ILE A 152 20.86 -25.51 -0.89
C ILE A 152 21.60 -25.87 -2.18
N SER A 153 22.08 -24.85 -2.91
CA SER A 153 23.01 -25.06 -4.02
C SER A 153 24.32 -25.66 -3.50
N ALA A 154 24.79 -26.77 -4.11
CA ALA A 154 26.07 -27.38 -3.77
C ALA A 154 27.25 -26.51 -4.22
N GLU A 155 27.14 -25.87 -5.38
CA GLU A 155 28.18 -25.04 -5.93
C GLU A 155 28.22 -23.64 -5.30
N LEU A 156 29.39 -23.25 -4.82
CA LEU A 156 29.64 -21.96 -4.16
C LEU A 156 29.87 -20.81 -5.15
N LYS A 157 30.09 -21.12 -6.44
CA LYS A 157 30.45 -20.13 -7.47
C LYS A 157 29.51 -20.15 -8.68
N ASN A 158 29.08 -21.32 -9.15
CA ASN A 158 28.17 -21.41 -10.29
C ASN A 158 26.92 -22.18 -9.86
N PRO A 159 25.95 -21.52 -9.21
CA PRO A 159 24.76 -22.22 -8.74
C PRO A 159 23.99 -22.82 -9.91
N HIS A 160 23.45 -24.03 -9.70
CA HIS A 160 22.66 -24.70 -10.72
C HIS A 160 21.45 -23.84 -11.13
N PRO A 161 21.05 -23.81 -12.43
CA PRO A 161 19.95 -22.96 -12.93
C PRO A 161 18.62 -23.12 -12.19
N VAL A 162 18.39 -24.29 -11.56
CA VAL A 162 17.20 -24.56 -10.76
C VAL A 162 17.01 -23.59 -9.58
N PHE A 163 18.10 -22.99 -9.07
CA PHE A 163 18.07 -22.02 -7.97
C PHE A 163 17.94 -20.56 -8.44
N GLN A 164 17.75 -20.31 -9.74
CA GLN A 164 17.57 -18.95 -10.25
C GLN A 164 16.17 -18.39 -10.02
N THR A 165 15.16 -19.26 -9.84
CA THR A 165 13.78 -18.83 -9.60
C THR A 165 13.19 -19.52 -8.38
N GLU A 166 12.36 -18.80 -7.64
CA GLU A 166 11.66 -19.30 -6.46
C GLU A 166 10.86 -20.58 -6.76
N THR A 167 10.14 -20.59 -7.87
CA THR A 167 9.26 -21.70 -8.25
C THR A 167 10.05 -22.97 -8.57
N ALA A 168 11.13 -22.85 -9.33
CA ALA A 168 11.98 -24.00 -9.68
C ALA A 168 12.72 -24.54 -8.45
N ALA A 169 13.28 -23.66 -7.62
CA ALA A 169 13.99 -24.05 -6.40
C ALA A 169 13.07 -24.77 -5.41
N ARG A 170 11.85 -24.25 -5.21
CA ARG A 170 10.83 -24.85 -4.35
C ARG A 170 10.35 -26.21 -4.87
N ALA A 171 10.14 -26.35 -6.17
CA ALA A 171 9.78 -27.64 -6.78
C ALA A 171 10.89 -28.69 -6.62
N ASN A 172 12.14 -28.28 -6.86
CA ASN A 172 13.32 -29.13 -6.70
C ASN A 172 13.51 -29.58 -5.24
N ALA A 173 13.42 -28.65 -4.29
CA ALA A 173 13.50 -28.97 -2.86
C ALA A 173 12.41 -29.97 -2.44
N ALA A 174 11.17 -29.81 -2.94
CA ALA A 174 10.10 -30.77 -2.67
C ALA A 174 10.41 -32.16 -3.23
N GLN A 175 10.97 -32.24 -4.44
CA GLN A 175 11.37 -33.50 -5.07
C GLN A 175 12.46 -34.20 -4.26
N ILE A 176 13.52 -33.49 -3.88
CA ILE A 176 14.67 -34.04 -3.13
C ILE A 176 14.25 -34.49 -1.74
N ILE A 177 13.50 -33.66 -1.01
CA ILE A 177 13.00 -34.00 0.33
C ILE A 177 12.11 -35.24 0.25
N ASN A 178 11.20 -35.31 -0.72
CA ASN A 178 10.36 -36.50 -0.91
C ASN A 178 11.18 -37.74 -1.31
N ALA A 179 12.28 -37.58 -2.04
CA ALA A 179 13.18 -38.70 -2.35
C ALA A 179 13.82 -39.25 -1.08
N VAL A 180 14.32 -38.38 -0.19
CA VAL A 180 14.88 -38.78 1.12
C VAL A 180 13.82 -39.52 1.95
N LEU A 181 12.62 -38.92 2.10
CA LEU A 181 11.53 -39.53 2.87
C LEU A 181 11.05 -40.86 2.26
N GLY A 182 11.09 -40.98 0.92
CA GLY A 182 10.77 -42.20 0.20
C GLY A 182 11.77 -43.32 0.46
N VAL A 183 13.08 -43.03 0.36
CA VAL A 183 14.15 -43.98 0.69
C VAL A 183 14.08 -44.38 2.16
N PHE A 184 13.82 -43.43 3.06
CA PHE A 184 13.65 -43.71 4.48
C PHE A 184 12.47 -44.65 4.76
N ALA A 185 11.32 -44.41 4.12
CA ALA A 185 10.16 -45.30 4.21
C ALA A 185 10.45 -46.70 3.68
N GLN A 186 11.21 -46.83 2.59
CA GLN A 186 11.65 -48.13 2.05
C GLN A 186 12.57 -48.85 3.04
N LYS A 187 13.56 -48.16 3.61
CA LYS A 187 14.47 -48.74 4.61
C LYS A 187 13.71 -49.19 5.86
N LEU A 188 12.73 -48.42 6.33
CA LEU A 188 11.87 -48.81 7.45
C LEU A 188 11.04 -50.07 7.18
N ARG A 189 10.54 -50.25 5.95
CA ARG A 189 9.81 -51.47 5.54
C ARG A 189 10.72 -52.68 5.34
N ALA A 190 11.99 -52.44 5.00
CA ALA A 190 13.01 -53.45 4.76
C ALA A 190 13.86 -53.77 6.01
N VAL A 191 13.44 -53.30 7.19
CA VAL A 191 14.13 -53.58 8.45
C VAL A 191 14.16 -55.10 8.70
N PRO A 192 15.31 -55.68 9.10
CA PRO A 192 15.43 -57.11 9.37
C PRO A 192 14.42 -57.61 10.43
N PRO A 193 14.01 -58.90 10.40
CA PRO A 193 13.09 -59.46 11.39
C PRO A 193 13.53 -59.24 12.84
N GLU A 194 14.85 -59.22 13.09
CA GLU A 194 15.44 -58.93 14.39
C GLU A 194 15.15 -57.52 14.91
N ASP A 195 15.06 -56.54 14.03
CA ASP A 195 14.80 -55.14 14.36
C ASP A 195 13.29 -54.79 14.28
N MET A 196 12.45 -55.66 13.69
CA MET A 196 10.99 -55.51 13.71
C MET A 196 10.40 -55.56 15.13
N LYS A 197 11.11 -56.20 16.08
CA LYS A 197 10.74 -56.25 17.50
C LYS A 197 10.95 -54.93 18.24
N ARG A 198 11.56 -53.92 17.59
CA ARG A 198 11.80 -52.61 18.18
C ARG A 198 10.47 -51.90 18.51
N PRO A 199 10.28 -51.40 19.75
CA PRO A 199 9.04 -50.76 20.17
C PRO A 199 8.53 -49.66 19.23
N THR A 200 9.43 -48.87 18.66
CA THR A 200 9.07 -47.80 17.71
C THR A 200 8.50 -48.36 16.41
N ILE A 201 9.07 -49.46 15.90
CA ILE A 201 8.61 -50.12 14.67
C ILE A 201 7.25 -50.80 14.91
N ILE A 202 7.08 -51.48 16.05
CA ILE A 202 5.81 -52.13 16.43
C ILE A 202 4.66 -51.12 16.49
N LYS A 203 4.91 -49.92 17.04
CA LYS A 203 3.88 -48.89 17.19
C LYS A 203 3.63 -48.07 15.92
N ALA A 204 4.51 -48.16 14.92
CA ALA A 204 4.40 -47.39 13.69
C ALA A 204 3.64 -48.17 12.61
N ASN A 205 2.73 -47.49 11.91
CA ASN A 205 2.16 -48.05 10.69
C ASN A 205 3.14 -47.81 9.53
N LEU A 206 3.91 -48.83 9.15
CA LEU A 206 4.93 -48.70 8.09
C LEU A 206 4.34 -48.43 6.68
N ASN A 207 3.02 -48.60 6.51
CA ASN A 207 2.31 -48.24 5.28
C ASN A 207 1.82 -46.77 5.28
N ASP A 208 1.67 -46.14 6.45
CA ASP A 208 1.32 -44.72 6.60
C ASP A 208 2.24 -44.03 7.63
N LEU A 209 3.34 -43.46 7.12
CA LEU A 209 4.39 -42.84 7.93
C LEU A 209 4.23 -41.33 8.11
N LYS A 210 3.08 -40.74 7.75
CA LYS A 210 2.89 -39.27 7.80
C LYS A 210 3.40 -38.63 9.09
N ARG A 211 3.15 -39.29 10.22
CA ARG A 211 3.73 -38.97 11.53
C ARG A 211 4.11 -40.27 12.24
N MET A 212 5.39 -40.43 12.54
CA MET A 212 5.93 -41.61 13.20
C MET A 212 6.37 -41.25 14.61
N ASN A 213 5.79 -41.89 15.62
CA ASN A 213 6.22 -41.71 17.01
C ASN A 213 7.57 -42.39 17.23
N ILE A 214 8.51 -41.71 17.89
CA ILE A 214 9.85 -42.22 18.17
C ILE A 214 9.99 -42.49 19.66
N LEU A 215 10.26 -43.74 20.02
CA LEU A 215 10.54 -44.10 21.40
C LEU A 215 12.04 -43.99 21.69
N ARG A 216 12.35 -43.55 22.91
CA ARG A 216 13.73 -43.23 23.35
C ARG A 216 14.74 -44.35 23.07
N ALA A 217 14.35 -45.61 23.27
CA ALA A 217 15.23 -46.77 23.07
C ALA A 217 15.65 -47.00 21.60
N ASP A 218 14.84 -46.55 20.63
CA ASP A 218 15.10 -46.76 19.20
C ASP A 218 15.50 -45.49 18.45
N LYS A 219 15.60 -44.34 19.13
CA LYS A 219 15.89 -43.04 18.52
C LYS A 219 17.12 -43.11 17.61
N ASN A 220 18.24 -43.62 18.11
CA ASN A 220 19.49 -43.67 17.34
C ASN A 220 19.36 -44.57 16.11
N PHE A 221 18.66 -45.70 16.22
CA PHE A 221 18.39 -46.59 15.09
C PHE A 221 17.59 -45.87 13.99
N VAL A 222 16.51 -45.18 14.37
CA VAL A 222 15.67 -44.47 13.40
C VAL A 222 16.41 -43.28 12.76
N LEU A 223 17.13 -42.49 13.56
CA LEU A 223 17.94 -41.38 13.03
C LEU A 223 19.07 -41.87 12.13
N GLN A 224 19.64 -43.04 12.40
CA GLN A 224 20.66 -43.66 11.53
C GLN A 224 20.07 -44.05 10.18
N LEU A 225 18.88 -44.67 10.15
CA LEU A 225 18.19 -44.98 8.90
C LEU A 225 17.85 -43.71 8.09
N LEU A 226 17.42 -42.64 8.78
CA LEU A 226 17.15 -41.36 8.14
C LEU A 226 18.43 -40.73 7.58
N MET A 227 19.53 -40.76 8.34
CA MET A 227 20.83 -40.25 7.88
C MET A 227 21.36 -41.03 6.67
N GLN A 228 21.23 -42.35 6.67
CA GLN A 228 21.57 -43.19 5.51
C GLN A 228 20.73 -42.82 4.27
N SER A 229 19.46 -42.48 4.48
CA SER A 229 18.56 -42.06 3.39
C SER A 229 18.97 -40.70 2.82
N VAL A 230 19.39 -39.76 3.68
CA VAL A 230 19.98 -38.48 3.26
C VAL A 230 21.24 -38.73 2.44
N GLN A 231 22.19 -39.55 2.92
CA GLN A 231 23.44 -39.86 2.21
C GLN A 231 23.26 -40.62 0.89
N GLU A 232 22.14 -41.32 0.72
CA GLU A 232 21.81 -42.02 -0.52
C GLU A 232 21.33 -41.04 -1.61
N VAL A 233 20.59 -40.00 -1.21
CA VAL A 233 20.05 -38.97 -2.09
C VAL A 233 21.04 -37.82 -2.33
N ASP A 234 21.79 -37.42 -1.29
CA ASP A 234 22.78 -36.33 -1.29
C ASP A 234 24.09 -36.74 -1.99
N ARG A 235 23.98 -37.32 -3.19
CA ARG A 235 25.09 -37.74 -4.07
C ARG A 235 25.17 -36.93 -5.36
N ASP A 236 24.18 -36.08 -5.59
CA ASP A 236 24.07 -35.24 -6.78
C ASP A 236 24.95 -33.98 -6.64
N SER A 237 25.66 -33.60 -7.70
CA SER A 237 26.45 -32.37 -7.74
C SER A 237 25.59 -31.09 -7.80
N THR A 238 24.28 -31.20 -8.04
CA THR A 238 23.40 -30.02 -8.19
C THR A 238 23.02 -29.35 -6.87
N HIS A 239 22.90 -30.12 -5.79
CA HIS A 239 22.36 -29.65 -4.51
C HIS A 239 23.10 -30.26 -3.34
N LYS A 240 22.98 -29.62 -2.17
CA LYS A 240 23.44 -30.14 -0.89
C LYS A 240 22.29 -30.14 0.10
N ILE A 241 22.11 -31.25 0.79
CA ILE A 241 21.16 -31.36 1.91
C ILE A 241 21.85 -30.87 3.19
N VAL A 242 21.24 -29.89 3.86
CA VAL A 242 21.73 -29.37 5.14
C VAL A 242 20.74 -29.73 6.23
N LEU A 243 21.25 -30.39 7.27
CA LEU A 243 20.51 -30.76 8.47
C LEU A 243 20.97 -29.88 9.62
N PHE A 244 20.03 -29.28 10.33
CA PHE A 244 20.36 -28.42 11.46
C PHE A 244 19.27 -28.40 12.52
N LEU A 245 19.69 -28.17 13.77
CA LEU A 245 18.81 -27.78 14.86
C LEU A 245 18.76 -26.26 14.93
N SER A 246 17.59 -25.67 15.09
CA SER A 246 17.45 -24.24 15.34
C SER A 246 16.50 -23.93 16.49
N LYS A 247 16.80 -22.85 17.20
CA LYS A 247 15.94 -22.23 18.23
C LYS A 247 16.17 -20.72 18.16
N PHE A 248 15.10 -19.93 18.04
CA PHE A 248 15.15 -18.47 17.89
C PHE A 248 14.05 -17.81 18.72
N GLY A 249 14.23 -16.54 19.10
CA GLY A 249 13.19 -15.71 19.71
C GLY A 249 12.97 -15.97 21.20
N HIS A 250 13.93 -16.62 21.85
CA HIS A 250 13.97 -16.78 23.30
C HIS A 250 15.19 -16.01 23.79
N LYS A 251 15.01 -14.88 24.48
CA LYS A 251 16.09 -14.21 25.22
C LYS A 251 16.46 -15.10 26.41
N ASP A 252 17.49 -15.92 26.21
CA ASP A 252 17.92 -16.92 27.18
C ASP A 252 19.21 -16.47 27.87
N GLU A 253 19.10 -16.06 29.13
CA GLU A 253 20.23 -15.64 29.97
C GLU A 253 21.02 -16.85 30.52
N SER A 254 20.48 -18.06 30.37
CA SER A 254 21.08 -19.25 30.96
C SER A 254 22.29 -19.77 30.16
N THR A 255 23.17 -20.49 30.86
CA THR A 255 24.29 -21.20 30.24
C THR A 255 23.78 -22.20 29.20
N LEU A 256 24.25 -22.07 27.97
CA LEU A 256 23.91 -22.96 26.89
C LEU A 256 24.72 -24.26 26.99
N GLU A 257 24.06 -25.35 27.39
CA GLU A 257 24.69 -26.68 27.52
C GLU A 257 24.56 -27.53 26.25
N ILE A 258 25.39 -27.26 25.24
CA ILE A 258 25.45 -28.02 23.97
C ILE A 258 25.63 -29.53 24.21
N SER A 259 26.36 -29.92 25.26
CA SER A 259 26.60 -31.33 25.57
C SER A 259 25.35 -32.14 25.91
N THR A 260 24.27 -31.50 26.33
CA THR A 260 22.98 -32.15 26.60
C THR A 260 22.19 -32.36 25.30
N MET A 261 22.41 -31.50 24.31
CA MET A 261 21.70 -31.50 23.03
C MET A 261 22.33 -32.41 21.99
N VAL A 262 23.66 -32.38 21.85
CA VAL A 262 24.36 -33.08 20.75
C VAL A 262 25.72 -33.66 21.17
N HIS A 263 26.15 -34.73 20.50
CA HIS A 263 27.51 -35.23 20.53
C HIS A 263 28.41 -34.40 19.61
N ARG A 264 29.50 -33.84 20.17
CA ARG A 264 30.45 -32.97 19.46
C ARG A 264 30.94 -33.51 18.11
N LYS A 265 31.20 -34.83 18.02
CA LYS A 265 31.74 -35.48 16.81
C LYS A 265 30.81 -35.42 15.60
N GLY A 266 29.50 -35.24 15.81
CA GLY A 266 28.52 -35.18 14.74
C GLY A 266 28.01 -33.78 14.43
N VAL A 267 28.70 -32.73 14.89
CA VAL A 267 28.37 -31.32 14.62
C VAL A 267 29.41 -30.75 13.66
N LEU A 268 28.96 -30.04 12.62
CA LEU A 268 29.82 -29.34 11.67
C LEU A 268 30.16 -27.93 12.16
N SER A 269 29.13 -27.20 12.58
CA SER A 269 29.26 -25.83 13.05
C SER A 269 28.15 -25.48 14.04
N ILE A 270 28.43 -24.52 14.91
CA ILE A 270 27.43 -23.89 15.77
C ILE A 270 27.48 -22.40 15.49
N SER A 271 26.31 -21.79 15.41
CA SER A 271 26.19 -20.36 15.33
C SER A 271 25.27 -19.85 16.43
N CYS A 272 25.77 -18.89 17.20
CA CYS A 272 25.07 -18.31 18.35
C CYS A 272 24.83 -16.82 18.10
N HIS A 273 23.61 -16.37 18.34
CA HIS A 273 23.26 -14.95 18.48
C HIS A 273 23.47 -14.58 19.94
N ALA A 274 24.59 -13.95 20.25
CA ALA A 274 24.83 -13.43 21.58
C ALA A 274 24.53 -11.92 21.58
N ALA A 275 23.89 -11.46 22.64
CA ALA A 275 23.54 -10.06 22.79
C ALA A 275 23.94 -9.52 24.16
N CYS A 276 24.18 -8.22 24.19
CA CYS A 276 24.42 -7.40 25.37
C CYS A 276 23.43 -6.24 25.35
N THR A 277 22.55 -6.21 26.34
CA THR A 277 21.64 -5.08 26.60
C THR A 277 22.29 -4.14 27.58
N ILE A 278 22.40 -2.87 27.18
CA ILE A 278 22.98 -1.78 27.96
C ILE A 278 21.82 -0.97 28.52
N SER A 279 21.70 -0.95 29.85
CA SER A 279 20.66 -0.22 30.55
C SER A 279 21.28 0.76 31.56
N PRO A 280 20.63 1.90 31.85
CA PRO A 280 21.11 2.82 32.87
C PRO A 280 20.84 2.29 34.27
N LYS A 281 21.71 2.60 35.24
CA LYS A 281 21.45 2.31 36.65
C LYS A 281 20.31 3.15 37.22
N ASP A 282 20.13 4.38 36.73
CA ASP A 282 18.93 5.16 37.02
C ASP A 282 17.79 4.65 36.13
N PRO A 283 16.75 4.01 36.69
CA PRO A 283 15.64 3.44 35.91
C PRO A 283 14.76 4.49 35.24
N ARG A 284 15.03 5.79 35.45
CA ARG A 284 14.36 6.92 34.82
C ARG A 284 14.96 7.33 33.48
N THR A 285 16.03 6.68 33.05
CA THR A 285 16.76 7.04 31.83
C THR A 285 16.45 6.06 30.69
N ASP A 286 16.22 6.60 29.49
CA ASP A 286 16.12 5.91 28.23
C ASP A 286 17.44 6.08 27.44
N LEU A 287 17.93 5.02 26.80
CA LEU A 287 19.18 5.00 26.04
C LEU A 287 18.94 4.56 24.60
N ILE A 288 19.38 5.39 23.66
CA ILE A 288 19.29 5.13 22.22
C ILE A 288 20.68 5.30 21.60
N TRP A 289 20.95 4.58 20.52
CA TRP A 289 22.17 4.75 19.75
C TRP A 289 22.17 6.05 18.95
N SER A 290 23.26 6.81 19.07
CA SER A 290 23.52 8.02 18.29
C SER A 290 23.94 7.65 16.87
N ARG A 291 23.27 8.23 15.87
CA ARG A 291 23.66 8.14 14.46
C ARG A 291 25.10 8.60 14.25
N TYR A 292 25.46 9.75 14.84
CA TYR A 292 26.81 10.29 14.75
C TYR A 292 27.84 9.29 15.28
N GLY A 293 27.67 8.80 16.51
CA GLY A 293 28.64 7.90 17.12
C GLY A 293 28.70 6.55 16.41
N LEU A 294 27.57 6.04 15.89
CA LEU A 294 27.58 4.84 15.05
C LEU A 294 28.41 5.08 13.79
N GLN A 295 28.25 6.20 13.08
CA GLN A 295 29.00 6.53 11.87
C GLN A 295 30.52 6.60 12.06
N GLU A 296 31.00 6.83 13.29
CA GLU A 296 32.42 6.81 13.64
C GLU A 296 32.98 5.39 13.79
N VAL A 297 32.14 4.41 14.19
CA VAL A 297 32.59 3.05 14.50
C VAL A 297 32.16 2.00 13.49
N VAL A 298 31.24 2.34 12.57
CA VAL A 298 30.82 1.48 11.47
C VAL A 298 31.42 1.98 10.16
N GLY A 299 31.81 1.05 9.29
CA GLY A 299 32.40 1.35 8.00
C GLY A 299 31.38 1.80 6.94
N HIS A 300 31.81 1.88 5.68
CA HIS A 300 30.96 2.35 4.58
C HIS A 300 29.86 1.34 4.14
N ARG A 301 29.81 0.15 4.76
CA ARG A 301 28.94 -0.97 4.37
C ARG A 301 28.02 -1.34 5.52
N GLY A 302 26.74 -1.53 5.23
CA GLY A 302 25.71 -1.72 6.24
C GLY A 302 24.53 -0.79 5.99
N THR A 303 23.61 -0.78 6.96
CA THR A 303 22.44 0.10 6.89
C THR A 303 22.21 0.77 8.23
N LEU A 304 22.01 2.10 8.20
CA LEU A 304 21.66 2.91 9.35
C LEU A 304 20.20 3.36 9.25
N TYR A 305 19.34 2.76 10.06
CA TYR A 305 17.92 3.08 10.09
C TYR A 305 17.64 4.11 11.18
N PRO A 306 17.00 5.25 10.87
CA PRO A 306 16.45 6.14 11.89
C PRO A 306 15.54 5.40 12.86
N VAL A 307 15.41 5.93 14.07
CA VAL A 307 14.60 5.30 15.13
C VAL A 307 13.73 6.37 15.77
N ILE A 308 12.49 6.03 16.13
CA ILE A 308 11.53 6.89 16.85
C ILE A 308 11.36 8.29 16.25
N GLY A 309 11.47 8.40 14.92
CA GLY A 309 11.29 9.67 14.21
C GLY A 309 12.41 10.70 14.48
N MET A 310 13.57 10.26 15.00
CA MET A 310 14.71 11.11 15.31
C MET A 310 15.85 10.89 14.30
N PRO A 311 16.28 11.92 13.57
CA PRO A 311 17.43 11.83 12.66
C PRO A 311 18.75 11.49 13.38
N GLU A 312 18.94 11.97 14.60
CA GLU A 312 20.15 11.74 15.40
C GLU A 312 20.16 10.38 16.10
N ALA A 313 19.03 9.65 16.09
CA ALA A 313 18.96 8.27 16.57
C ALA A 313 19.05 7.31 15.39
N ALA A 314 19.81 6.22 15.55
CA ALA A 314 19.86 5.19 14.51
C ALA A 314 20.11 3.79 15.06
N ASN A 315 19.53 2.79 14.40
CA ASN A 315 19.95 1.40 14.49
C ASN A 315 20.95 1.11 13.35
N PHE A 316 21.92 0.25 13.60
CA PHE A 316 22.86 -0.26 12.61
C PHE A 316 22.65 -1.75 12.38
N GLN A 317 22.73 -2.16 11.12
CA GLN A 317 22.82 -3.55 10.72
C GLN A 317 23.96 -3.74 9.71
N SER A 318 24.85 -4.69 9.97
CA SER A 318 25.89 -5.07 9.00
C SER A 318 25.31 -5.81 7.79
N ASN A 319 25.92 -5.65 6.61
CA ASN A 319 25.50 -6.41 5.43
C ASN A 319 25.71 -7.92 5.59
N LEU A 320 24.79 -8.70 5.03
CA LEU A 320 24.91 -10.15 4.88
C LEU A 320 25.29 -10.47 3.44
N ASP A 321 26.57 -10.29 3.12
CA ASP A 321 27.12 -10.52 1.78
C ASP A 321 28.49 -11.22 1.83
N ARG A 322 29.13 -11.36 0.66
CA ARG A 322 30.40 -12.08 0.50
C ARG A 322 31.63 -11.39 1.08
N HIS A 323 31.49 -10.16 1.57
CA HIS A 323 32.63 -9.37 1.98
C HIS A 323 32.75 -9.33 3.51
N PRO A 324 33.96 -9.14 4.06
CA PRO A 324 34.14 -8.99 5.50
C PRO A 324 33.34 -7.82 6.08
N LEU A 325 33.04 -7.93 7.38
CA LEU A 325 32.46 -6.82 8.16
C LEU A 325 33.39 -5.61 8.08
N THR A 326 32.79 -4.44 7.89
CA THR A 326 33.52 -3.17 7.86
C THR A 326 33.15 -2.39 9.13
N ILE A 327 33.94 -2.56 10.19
CA ILE A 327 33.77 -1.91 11.49
C ILE A 327 35.13 -1.41 11.99
N ASP A 328 35.13 -0.38 12.83
CA ASP A 328 36.32 0.17 13.47
C ASP A 328 36.91 -0.80 14.52
N TYR A 329 38.18 -0.59 14.87
CA TYR A 329 38.89 -1.40 15.85
C TYR A 329 38.24 -1.37 17.24
N LEU A 330 37.67 -0.24 17.68
CA LEU A 330 37.01 -0.11 19.00
C LEU A 330 35.79 -1.02 19.09
N LEU A 331 34.91 -0.99 18.09
CA LEU A 331 33.73 -1.84 18.05
C LEU A 331 34.12 -3.32 17.86
N ASN A 332 35.14 -3.61 17.04
CA ASN A 332 35.61 -4.98 16.89
C ASN A 332 36.18 -5.55 18.19
N ASN A 333 36.83 -4.72 19.02
CA ASN A 333 37.40 -5.12 20.31
C ASN A 333 36.36 -5.41 21.39
N VAL A 334 35.11 -4.96 21.24
CA VAL A 334 34.00 -5.28 22.15
C VAL A 334 33.73 -6.78 22.18
N PHE A 335 33.89 -7.46 21.06
CA PHE A 335 33.58 -8.87 20.95
C PHE A 335 34.78 -9.69 21.45
N ASP A 336 34.50 -10.61 22.38
CA ASP A 336 35.44 -11.68 22.70
C ASP A 336 34.93 -12.95 22.04
N GLY A 337 35.79 -13.65 21.33
CA GLY A 337 35.45 -15.01 20.97
C GLY A 337 35.72 -15.89 22.17
N PRO A 338 34.76 -16.65 22.74
CA PRO A 338 35.09 -17.71 23.69
C PRO A 338 36.04 -18.77 23.08
N VAL A 339 36.30 -18.69 21.77
CA VAL A 339 37.31 -19.44 21.05
C VAL A 339 38.13 -18.49 20.18
N LYS A 340 39.46 -18.62 20.22
CA LYS A 340 40.43 -18.02 19.26
C LYS A 340 40.08 -18.25 17.76
N TYR A 341 39.10 -19.11 17.47
CA TYR A 341 38.65 -19.54 16.15
C TYR A 341 37.19 -19.16 15.82
N SER A 342 36.49 -18.41 16.68
CA SER A 342 35.15 -17.92 16.36
C SER A 342 35.22 -16.77 15.36
N ARG A 343 34.32 -16.77 14.38
CA ARG A 343 34.19 -15.67 13.42
C ARG A 343 32.86 -14.95 13.61
N ILE A 344 32.88 -13.62 13.63
CA ILE A 344 31.66 -12.82 13.60
C ILE A 344 31.17 -12.73 12.16
N ASN A 345 29.92 -13.13 11.94
CA ASN A 345 29.28 -13.09 10.62
C ASN A 345 28.34 -11.90 10.46
N PHE A 346 27.80 -11.38 11.55
CA PHE A 346 26.78 -10.35 11.54
C PHE A 346 26.80 -9.57 12.85
N ILE A 347 26.57 -8.27 12.77
CA ILE A 347 26.45 -7.35 13.91
C ILE A 347 25.21 -6.48 13.70
N GLN A 348 24.48 -6.26 14.79
CA GLN A 348 23.38 -5.33 14.85
C GLN A 348 23.48 -4.50 16.13
N LEU A 349 23.39 -3.18 16.02
CA LEU A 349 23.26 -2.28 17.16
C LEU A 349 21.89 -1.64 17.06
N TYR A 350 21.02 -1.90 18.02
CA TYR A 350 19.66 -1.39 17.96
C TYR A 350 19.13 -0.98 19.33
N ALA A 351 18.17 -0.06 19.32
CA ALA A 351 17.38 0.26 20.49
C ALA A 351 16.21 -0.74 20.62
N ASN A 352 15.90 -1.15 21.85
CA ASN A 352 14.76 -2.01 22.18
C ASN A 352 13.43 -1.23 22.07
N THR A 353 13.08 -0.76 20.88
CA THR A 353 11.83 -0.06 20.57
C THR A 353 10.78 -1.03 20.02
N PRO A 354 9.48 -0.71 20.08
CA PRO A 354 8.45 -1.52 19.43
C PRO A 354 8.54 -1.35 17.90
N HIS A 355 9.01 -2.38 17.18
CA HIS A 355 9.18 -2.34 15.71
C HIS A 355 8.94 -3.71 15.05
N ILE A 356 8.03 -4.51 15.61
CA ILE A 356 7.68 -5.82 15.04
C ILE A 356 6.99 -5.60 13.69
N TYR A 357 7.50 -6.18 12.61
CA TYR A 357 6.83 -6.16 11.32
C TYR A 357 5.64 -7.12 11.31
N GLY A 358 4.42 -6.61 11.19
CA GLY A 358 3.25 -7.40 10.82
C GLY A 358 3.17 -7.65 9.31
N PRO A 359 2.31 -8.58 8.84
CA PRO A 359 1.98 -8.72 7.42
C PRO A 359 1.18 -7.49 6.96
N THR A 360 1.86 -6.38 6.68
CA THR A 360 1.25 -5.10 6.34
C THR A 360 1.08 -4.98 4.82
N ALA A 361 -0.11 -4.59 4.38
CA ALA A 361 -0.27 -4.08 3.03
C ALA A 361 0.36 -2.69 2.92
N ARG A 362 0.75 -2.29 1.71
CA ARG A 362 1.28 -0.95 1.44
C ARG A 362 0.17 0.09 1.61
N HIS A 363 0.30 0.98 2.58
CA HIS A 363 -0.60 2.12 2.81
C HIS A 363 -2.09 1.76 2.74
N PRO A 364 -2.57 0.82 3.57
CA PRO A 364 -3.88 0.19 3.38
C PRO A 364 -5.05 1.10 3.75
N VAL A 365 -4.88 2.04 4.68
CA VAL A 365 -5.93 2.99 5.11
C VAL A 365 -6.17 4.01 4.01
N SER A 366 -5.11 4.69 3.56
CA SER A 366 -5.21 5.66 2.46
C SER A 366 -5.73 5.01 1.17
N ARG A 367 -5.36 3.75 0.89
CA ARG A 367 -5.94 2.97 -0.22
C ARG A 367 -7.46 2.83 -0.12
N VAL A 368 -7.99 2.50 1.05
CA VAL A 368 -9.45 2.31 1.23
C VAL A 368 -10.21 3.61 0.99
N ILE A 369 -9.63 4.74 1.42
CA ILE A 369 -10.24 6.07 1.25
C ILE A 369 -10.13 6.51 -0.22
N ALA A 370 -8.90 6.54 -0.76
CA ALA A 370 -8.59 7.05 -2.09
C ALA A 370 -9.26 6.28 -3.24
N THR A 371 -9.72 5.05 -3.00
CA THR A 371 -10.44 4.25 -4.01
C THR A 371 -11.92 4.59 -4.13
N CYS A 372 -12.46 5.43 -3.23
CA CYS A 372 -13.85 5.92 -3.27
C CYS A 372 -14.91 4.81 -3.40
N GLY A 373 -14.60 3.59 -2.94
CA GLY A 373 -15.48 2.42 -3.03
C GLY A 373 -15.56 1.79 -4.43
N VAL A 374 -14.73 2.21 -5.38
CA VAL A 374 -14.71 1.69 -6.77
C VAL A 374 -13.91 0.39 -6.82
N HIS A 375 -14.39 -0.65 -6.14
CA HIS A 375 -13.82 -2.00 -6.20
C HIS A 375 -14.93 -3.04 -6.11
N ASN A 376 -14.66 -4.25 -6.62
CA ASN A 376 -15.55 -5.38 -6.39
C ASN A 376 -15.79 -5.53 -4.87
N PRO A 377 -17.03 -5.76 -4.40
CA PRO A 377 -17.35 -5.88 -2.97
C PRO A 377 -16.46 -6.85 -2.18
N GLN A 378 -16.05 -7.97 -2.79
CA GLN A 378 -15.15 -8.94 -2.13
C GLN A 378 -13.75 -8.36 -1.95
N HIS A 379 -13.22 -7.69 -2.98
CA HIS A 379 -11.93 -7.03 -2.91
C HIS A 379 -11.95 -5.85 -1.93
N ALA A 380 -13.03 -5.05 -1.95
CA ALA A 380 -13.26 -3.95 -1.01
C ALA A 380 -13.25 -4.42 0.45
N ARG A 381 -13.89 -5.55 0.77
CA ARG A 381 -13.85 -6.16 2.11
C ARG A 381 -12.43 -6.58 2.50
N LYS A 382 -11.68 -7.20 1.57
CA LYS A 382 -10.31 -7.65 1.81
C LYS A 382 -9.37 -6.48 2.10
N ILE A 383 -9.43 -5.39 1.33
CA ILE A 383 -8.60 -4.20 1.59
C ILE A 383 -8.98 -3.52 2.91
N LEU A 384 -10.28 -3.47 3.25
CA LEU A 384 -10.75 -2.91 4.51
C LEU A 384 -10.26 -3.73 5.72
N GLN A 385 -10.28 -5.07 5.63
CA GLN A 385 -9.76 -5.92 6.69
C GLN A 385 -8.26 -5.69 6.92
N LYS A 386 -7.49 -5.51 5.83
CA LYS A 386 -6.06 -5.18 5.93
C LYS A 386 -5.82 -3.80 6.55
N ALA A 387 -6.65 -2.80 6.23
CA ALA A 387 -6.56 -1.48 6.84
C ALA A 387 -6.83 -1.51 8.35
N LYS A 388 -7.85 -2.27 8.79
CA LYS A 388 -8.14 -2.47 10.22
C LYS A 388 -6.98 -3.16 10.94
N ALA A 389 -6.50 -4.28 10.39
CA ALA A 389 -5.37 -5.01 10.96
C ALA A 389 -4.10 -4.15 11.04
N TYR A 390 -3.88 -3.25 10.07
CA TYR A 390 -2.79 -2.28 10.12
C TYR A 390 -2.95 -1.28 11.26
N ILE A 391 -4.14 -0.69 11.44
CA ILE A 391 -4.41 0.24 12.54
C ILE A 391 -4.24 -0.46 13.89
N ASP A 392 -4.82 -1.65 14.06
CA ASP A 392 -4.71 -2.44 15.30
C ASP A 392 -3.24 -2.76 15.62
N HIS A 393 -2.45 -3.07 14.60
CA HIS A 393 -1.01 -3.31 14.74
C HIS A 393 -0.24 -2.04 15.14
N MET A 394 -0.51 -0.89 14.50
CA MET A 394 0.15 0.37 14.84
C MET A 394 -0.27 0.89 16.22
N ASP A 395 -1.52 0.66 16.64
CA ASP A 395 -2.01 0.97 17.99
C ASP A 395 -1.31 0.11 19.04
N ASP A 396 -1.10 -1.19 18.77
CA ASP A 396 -0.30 -2.06 19.64
C ASP A 396 1.15 -1.56 19.78
N LEU A 397 1.80 -1.16 18.68
CA LEU A 397 3.13 -0.54 18.72
C LEU A 397 3.12 0.78 19.52
N ALA A 398 2.11 1.63 19.30
CA ALA A 398 1.94 2.90 20.01
C ALA A 398 1.79 2.69 21.51
N ARG A 399 0.96 1.74 21.96
CA ARG A 399 0.81 1.39 23.39
C ARG A 399 2.14 0.94 24.00
N LYS A 400 2.96 0.21 23.25
CA LYS A 400 4.25 -0.29 23.71
C LYS A 400 5.34 0.79 23.82
N THR A 401 5.13 1.99 23.27
CA THR A 401 6.09 3.11 23.41
C THR A 401 6.27 3.61 24.85
N ILE A 402 5.38 3.22 25.77
CA ILE A 402 5.54 3.48 27.20
C ILE A 402 6.66 2.65 27.83
N CYS A 403 7.20 1.64 27.15
CA CYS A 403 8.29 0.82 27.67
C CYS A 403 9.61 1.59 27.65
N ARG A 404 10.52 1.28 28.58
CA ARG A 404 11.87 1.85 28.59
C ARG A 404 12.65 1.43 27.35
N VAL A 405 13.39 2.38 26.80
CA VAL A 405 14.26 2.16 25.66
C VAL A 405 15.67 1.92 26.16
N GLN A 406 16.24 0.80 25.74
CA GLN A 406 17.59 0.38 26.08
C GLN A 406 18.39 0.17 24.79
N ALA A 407 19.70 0.40 24.86
CA ALA A 407 20.60 0.14 23.76
C ALA A 407 21.03 -1.34 23.78
N ARG A 408 21.09 -1.99 22.64
CA ARG A 408 21.44 -3.40 22.51
C ARG A 408 22.48 -3.61 21.42
N ILE A 409 23.47 -4.45 21.71
CA ILE A 409 24.47 -4.95 20.76
C ILE A 409 24.19 -6.44 20.57
N GLU A 410 23.98 -6.88 19.34
CA GLU A 410 23.83 -8.29 18.97
C GLU A 410 24.90 -8.66 17.95
N ALA A 411 25.52 -9.82 18.13
CA ALA A 411 26.44 -10.37 17.15
C ALA A 411 26.20 -11.88 16.95
N VAL A 412 26.39 -12.32 15.71
CA VAL A 412 26.30 -13.74 15.35
C VAL A 412 27.70 -14.31 15.19
N PHE A 413 28.03 -15.22 16.10
CA PHE A 413 29.31 -15.90 16.14
C PHE A 413 29.18 -17.27 15.48
N LEU A 414 30.07 -17.57 14.54
CA LEU A 414 30.19 -18.86 13.90
C LEU A 414 31.39 -19.61 14.49
N LEU A 415 31.10 -20.75 15.12
CA LEU A 415 32.05 -21.64 15.79
C LEU A 415 32.23 -22.89 14.92
N LYS A 416 33.44 -23.08 14.37
CA LYS A 416 33.79 -24.26 13.56
C LYS A 416 34.81 -25.13 14.28
N THR A 417 34.71 -26.45 14.06
CA THR A 417 35.65 -27.53 14.47
C THR A 417 35.97 -27.67 15.97
N HIS A 418 36.10 -26.58 16.72
CA HIS A 418 36.33 -26.52 18.15
C HIS A 418 35.40 -25.49 18.80
N PHE A 419 34.31 -25.96 19.41
CA PHE A 419 33.41 -25.14 20.23
C PHE A 419 33.38 -25.63 21.69
N PRO A 420 33.14 -24.75 22.68
CA PRO A 420 32.87 -25.12 24.06
C PRO A 420 31.53 -25.85 24.17
N LEU A 421 31.43 -26.79 25.10
CA LEU A 421 30.19 -27.55 25.35
C LEU A 421 29.22 -26.87 26.32
N ARG A 422 29.71 -25.85 27.02
CA ARG A 422 28.99 -24.93 27.89
C ARG A 422 29.44 -23.54 27.46
N MET A 423 28.50 -22.66 27.18
CA MET A 423 28.76 -21.29 26.74
C MET A 423 27.86 -20.35 27.50
N ASP A 424 28.43 -19.36 28.16
CA ASP A 424 27.68 -18.27 28.77
C ASP A 424 27.58 -17.09 27.78
N PRO A 425 26.44 -16.38 27.72
CA PRO A 425 26.28 -15.28 26.76
C PRO A 425 27.28 -14.14 27.02
N GLN A 426 27.68 -13.93 28.28
CA GLN A 426 28.68 -12.93 28.67
C GLN A 426 30.06 -13.20 28.06
N ASP A 427 30.43 -14.47 27.84
CA ASP A 427 31.75 -14.86 27.32
C ASP A 427 32.02 -14.35 25.89
N PHE A 428 30.98 -13.87 25.20
CA PHE A 428 31.06 -13.34 23.84
C PHE A 428 31.44 -11.85 23.79
N PHE A 429 31.56 -11.20 24.95
CA PHE A 429 31.78 -9.77 25.07
C PHE A 429 32.93 -9.48 26.05
N LYS A 430 33.67 -8.39 25.81
CA LYS A 430 34.66 -7.84 26.73
C LYS A 430 34.06 -6.62 27.45
N PRO A 431 33.60 -6.75 28.70
CA PRO A 431 32.98 -5.62 29.41
C PRO A 431 33.87 -4.37 29.46
N ALA A 432 35.18 -4.54 29.69
CA ALA A 432 36.12 -3.43 29.70
C ALA A 432 36.22 -2.69 28.35
N ALA A 433 36.10 -3.41 27.22
CA ALA A 433 36.10 -2.79 25.90
C ALA A 433 34.77 -2.09 25.59
N ILE A 434 33.65 -2.60 26.11
CA ILE A 434 32.36 -1.90 26.06
C ILE A 434 32.46 -0.57 26.81
N HIS A 435 32.99 -0.58 28.04
CA HIS A 435 33.18 0.65 28.82
C HIS A 435 34.04 1.65 28.05
N HIS A 436 35.19 1.20 27.53
CA HIS A 436 36.09 2.05 26.77
C HIS A 436 35.42 2.65 25.52
N LEU A 437 34.65 1.85 24.76
CA LEU A 437 33.89 2.36 23.61
C LEU A 437 32.90 3.47 24.01
N LEU A 438 32.17 3.28 25.12
CA LEU A 438 31.17 4.24 25.62
C LEU A 438 31.82 5.50 26.24
N GLU A 439 33.04 5.38 26.76
CA GLU A 439 33.81 6.48 27.35
C GLU A 439 34.50 7.35 26.29
N GLU A 440 34.94 6.75 25.17
CA GLU A 440 35.66 7.45 24.10
C GLU A 440 34.75 8.02 23.01
N ILE A 441 33.73 7.27 22.58
CA ILE A 441 32.88 7.66 21.44
C ILE A 441 31.52 8.14 21.94
N PRO A 442 31.02 9.31 21.48
CA PRO A 442 29.68 9.79 21.84
C PRO A 442 28.59 9.02 21.09
N ILE A 443 28.44 7.75 21.47
CA ILE A 443 27.63 6.75 20.78
C ILE A 443 26.23 6.58 21.37
N LEU A 444 25.96 7.17 22.54
CA LEU A 444 24.64 7.15 23.16
C LEU A 444 23.95 8.51 23.10
N LEU A 445 22.63 8.45 22.94
CA LEU A 445 21.70 9.56 23.05
C LEU A 445 20.75 9.29 24.23
N PRO A 446 21.02 9.87 25.42
CA PRO A 446 20.26 9.57 26.62
C PRO A 446 19.14 10.58 26.90
N PHE A 447 18.08 10.12 27.55
CA PHE A 447 16.94 10.93 28.00
C PHE A 447 16.54 10.50 29.40
N LYS A 448 16.59 11.41 30.39
CA LYS A 448 16.19 11.13 31.77
C LYS A 448 14.90 11.88 32.12
N ASP A 449 13.96 11.15 32.73
CA ASP A 449 12.73 11.77 33.23
C ASP A 449 13.05 12.88 34.25
N ASN A 450 12.32 13.99 34.17
CA ASN A 450 12.41 15.10 35.10
C ASN A 450 11.77 14.77 36.47
N GLU A 451 11.70 15.76 37.36
CA GLU A 451 11.13 15.60 38.71
C GLU A 451 9.64 15.19 38.71
N HIS A 452 8.91 15.60 37.67
CA HIS A 452 7.51 15.20 37.43
C HIS A 452 7.38 13.85 36.71
N GLN A 453 8.48 13.10 36.60
CA GLN A 453 8.59 11.83 35.88
C GLN A 453 8.30 11.94 34.38
N LEU A 454 8.36 13.15 33.80
CA LEU A 454 8.16 13.38 32.37
C LEU A 454 9.49 13.26 31.61
N GLY A 455 9.48 12.59 30.46
CA GLY A 455 10.66 12.31 29.65
C GLY A 455 10.28 11.89 28.23
N LEU A 456 11.19 11.24 27.50
CA LEU A 456 11.00 10.89 26.09
C LEU A 456 9.68 10.16 25.80
N ARG A 457 9.34 9.15 26.62
CA ARG A 457 8.15 8.31 26.45
C ARG A 457 6.84 9.10 26.55
N HIS A 458 6.85 10.22 27.28
CA HIS A 458 5.71 11.12 27.43
C HIS A 458 5.42 11.93 26.16
N ILE A 459 6.34 11.92 25.20
CA ILE A 459 6.15 12.52 23.86
C ILE A 459 5.84 11.43 22.84
N LEU A 460 6.58 10.31 22.87
CA LEU A 460 6.39 9.22 21.91
C LEU A 460 4.97 8.64 21.95
N GLN A 461 4.44 8.39 23.15
CA GLN A 461 3.13 7.77 23.28
C GLN A 461 1.99 8.66 22.77
N PRO A 462 1.89 9.95 23.15
CA PRO A 462 0.87 10.83 22.59
C PRO A 462 0.99 11.03 21.08
N VAL A 463 2.22 11.16 20.55
CA VAL A 463 2.45 11.32 19.10
C VAL A 463 2.00 10.07 18.33
N ALA A 464 2.43 8.88 18.74
CA ALA A 464 2.04 7.63 18.08
C ALA A 464 0.52 7.38 18.22
N SER A 465 -0.06 7.66 19.38
CA SER A 465 -1.50 7.51 19.65
C SER A 465 -2.33 8.50 18.82
N HIS A 466 -1.84 9.73 18.63
CA HIS A 466 -2.49 10.72 17.79
C HIS A 466 -2.54 10.26 16.32
N LEU A 467 -1.41 9.81 15.76
CA LEU A 467 -1.34 9.35 14.37
C LEU A 467 -2.24 8.13 14.11
N THR A 468 -2.25 7.16 15.03
CA THR A 468 -3.12 5.98 14.94
C THR A 468 -4.59 6.32 15.10
N SER A 469 -4.94 7.22 16.03
CA SER A 469 -6.30 7.74 16.20
C SER A 469 -6.77 8.49 14.95
N THR A 470 -5.91 9.31 14.34
CA THR A 470 -6.19 10.00 13.08
C THR A 470 -6.51 8.99 11.97
N LEU A 471 -5.74 7.91 11.84
CA LEU A 471 -6.04 6.84 10.87
C LEU A 471 -7.38 6.16 11.15
N TYR A 472 -7.70 5.87 12.41
CA TYR A 472 -8.97 5.27 12.80
C TYR A 472 -10.16 6.17 12.45
N THR A 473 -10.09 7.45 12.82
CA THR A 473 -11.11 8.46 12.52
C THR A 473 -11.31 8.59 11.02
N LEU A 474 -10.24 8.83 10.26
CA LEU A 474 -10.30 8.97 8.79
C LEU A 474 -10.86 7.72 8.11
N LEU A 475 -10.46 6.52 8.56
CA LEU A 475 -11.02 5.28 8.02
C LEU A 475 -12.52 5.17 8.32
N SER A 476 -12.94 5.55 9.53
CA SER A 476 -14.35 5.45 9.93
C SER A 476 -15.25 6.40 9.14
N GLU A 477 -14.77 7.63 8.90
CA GLU A 477 -15.53 8.72 8.29
C GLU A 477 -15.46 8.72 6.77
N ALA A 478 -14.30 8.40 6.18
CA ALA A 478 -14.02 8.59 4.76
C ALA A 478 -13.94 7.27 3.95
N LYS A 479 -14.09 6.09 4.59
CA LYS A 479 -14.09 4.80 3.86
C LYS A 479 -15.13 4.81 2.73
N GLY A 480 -14.66 4.55 1.52
CA GLY A 480 -15.50 4.58 0.33
C GLY A 480 -16.02 5.96 -0.08
N ARG A 481 -15.85 7.02 0.71
CA ARG A 481 -16.27 8.38 0.34
C ARG A 481 -15.20 9.14 -0.43
N GLY A 482 -13.91 8.88 -0.18
CA GLY A 482 -12.82 9.60 -0.84
C GLY A 482 -12.49 10.91 -0.16
N GLY A 483 -12.07 11.90 -0.94
CA GLY A 483 -11.66 13.23 -0.51
C GLY A 483 -10.15 13.41 -0.47
N PHE A 484 -9.69 14.54 -1.01
CA PHE A 484 -8.29 14.95 -1.06
C PHE A 484 -7.64 14.97 0.33
N ASN A 485 -8.22 15.75 1.25
CA ASN A 485 -7.68 15.92 2.60
C ASN A 485 -7.60 14.60 3.37
N SER A 486 -8.70 13.82 3.37
CA SER A 486 -8.78 12.55 4.07
C SER A 486 -7.78 11.52 3.55
N SER A 487 -7.61 11.45 2.23
CA SER A 487 -6.73 10.47 1.60
C SER A 487 -5.26 10.79 1.82
N TRP A 488 -4.86 12.05 1.64
CA TRP A 488 -3.48 12.47 1.84
C TRP A 488 -3.08 12.53 3.31
N THR A 489 -4.00 12.93 4.20
CA THR A 489 -3.73 12.89 5.65
C THR A 489 -3.54 11.46 6.13
N ALA A 490 -4.37 10.52 5.66
CA ALA A 490 -4.17 9.10 5.96
C ALA A 490 -2.82 8.59 5.44
N PHE A 491 -2.46 8.94 4.20
CA PHE A 491 -1.19 8.54 3.60
C PHE A 491 0.02 9.11 4.36
N GLN A 492 -0.05 10.39 4.75
CA GLN A 492 0.97 11.03 5.57
C GLN A 492 1.09 10.38 6.96
N ALA A 493 -0.02 10.06 7.62
CA ALA A 493 0.00 9.40 8.92
C ALA A 493 0.55 7.97 8.85
N GLU A 494 0.26 7.22 7.78
CA GLU A 494 0.89 5.93 7.52
C GLU A 494 2.41 6.06 7.37
N LEU A 495 2.89 6.99 6.55
CA LEU A 495 4.32 7.25 6.39
C LEU A 495 4.99 7.70 7.68
N ALA A 496 4.32 8.54 8.47
CA ALA A 496 4.80 9.02 9.76
C ALA A 496 4.99 7.87 10.76
N LEU A 497 4.01 6.96 10.86
CA LEU A 497 4.10 5.77 11.72
C LEU A 497 5.19 4.81 11.23
N GLU A 498 5.32 4.62 9.92
CA GLU A 498 6.34 3.77 9.34
C GLU A 498 7.76 4.32 9.59
N GLU A 499 7.98 5.63 9.43
CA GLU A 499 9.23 6.30 9.78
C GLU A 499 9.50 6.28 11.29
N LEU A 500 8.47 6.44 12.12
CA LEU A 500 8.59 6.40 13.58
C LEU A 500 9.05 5.02 14.08
N PHE A 501 8.40 3.94 13.63
CA PHE A 501 8.67 2.59 14.15
C PHE A 501 9.74 1.83 13.37
N PHE A 502 9.84 2.03 12.05
CA PHE A 502 10.72 1.24 11.17
C PHE A 502 11.84 2.07 10.54
N GLY A 503 11.85 3.40 10.71
CA GLY A 503 12.87 4.29 10.17
C GLY A 503 12.81 4.51 8.66
N LYS A 504 11.80 3.95 7.98
CA LYS A 504 11.59 4.07 6.54
C LYS A 504 10.17 3.67 6.15
N PRO A 505 9.64 4.16 5.01
CA PRO A 505 8.39 3.65 4.47
C PRO A 505 8.49 2.17 4.11
N HIS A 506 7.42 1.40 4.31
CA HIS A 506 7.32 0.00 3.87
C HIS A 506 7.42 -0.15 2.35
N CYS A 507 6.99 0.87 1.62
CA CYS A 507 7.02 0.93 0.17
C CYS A 507 8.15 1.86 -0.28
N PRO A 508 9.25 1.37 -0.89
CA PRO A 508 10.36 2.20 -1.33
C PRO A 508 9.95 3.32 -2.29
N GLN A 509 8.94 3.08 -3.15
CA GLN A 509 8.40 4.08 -4.06
C GLN A 509 7.74 5.26 -3.33
N SER A 510 7.48 5.14 -2.02
CA SER A 510 6.91 6.20 -1.19
C SER A 510 7.94 7.15 -0.59
N ARG A 511 9.25 6.89 -0.72
CA ARG A 511 10.32 7.75 -0.18
C ARG A 511 10.23 9.21 -0.65
N PRO A 512 10.01 9.53 -1.95
CA PRO A 512 9.87 10.92 -2.39
C PRO A 512 8.70 11.64 -1.70
N TYR A 513 7.59 10.92 -1.48
CA TYR A 513 6.43 11.47 -0.80
C TYR A 513 6.68 11.68 0.70
N ALA A 514 7.42 10.77 1.35
CA ALA A 514 7.83 10.95 2.76
C ALA A 514 8.72 12.20 2.94
N ILE A 515 9.55 12.52 1.96
CA ILE A 515 10.37 13.76 1.95
C ILE A 515 9.45 14.98 1.83
N SER A 516 8.59 15.02 0.80
CA SER A 516 7.68 16.15 0.57
C SER A 516 6.69 16.37 1.72
N LEU A 517 6.10 15.29 2.25
CA LEU A 517 5.17 15.31 3.39
C LEU A 517 5.89 15.51 4.74
N GLY A 518 7.21 15.58 4.72
CA GLY A 518 8.03 15.98 5.87
C GLY A 518 8.30 14.88 6.89
N THR A 519 7.91 13.63 6.66
CA THR A 519 8.06 12.52 7.63
C THR A 519 9.44 11.88 7.61
N ASN A 520 10.21 12.05 6.54
CA ASN A 520 11.49 11.35 6.36
C ASN A 520 12.59 11.85 7.32
N CYS A 521 13.30 10.93 7.97
CA CYS A 521 14.32 11.28 8.96
C CYS A 521 15.72 11.55 8.39
N THR A 522 15.98 11.24 7.11
CA THR A 522 17.33 11.26 6.54
C THR A 522 17.57 12.43 5.59
N ASP A 523 16.59 12.79 4.78
CA ASP A 523 16.72 13.78 3.70
C ASP A 523 16.64 15.21 4.24
N SER A 524 17.57 16.08 3.83
CA SER A 524 17.65 17.47 4.28
C SER A 524 16.43 18.32 3.93
N ASN A 525 15.65 17.93 2.91
CA ASN A 525 14.44 18.64 2.50
C ASN A 525 13.20 18.24 3.32
N SER A 526 13.31 17.21 4.15
CA SER A 526 12.21 16.75 5.00
C SER A 526 12.11 17.57 6.29
N LEU A 527 10.89 17.95 6.67
CA LEU A 527 10.63 18.70 7.90
C LEU A 527 11.12 17.95 9.16
N THR A 528 10.93 16.63 9.22
CA THR A 528 11.42 15.78 10.33
C THR A 528 12.93 15.93 10.49
N ARG A 529 13.67 15.85 9.39
CA ARG A 529 15.12 16.06 9.39
C ARG A 529 15.48 17.48 9.85
N GLN A 530 14.79 18.49 9.35
CA GLN A 530 15.03 19.91 9.63
C GLN A 530 14.67 20.35 11.03
N ARG A 531 13.74 19.69 11.71
CA ARG A 531 13.39 20.02 13.10
C ARG A 531 14.09 19.14 14.13
N GLY A 532 14.44 17.90 13.78
CA GLY A 532 15.18 16.97 14.66
C GLY A 532 14.31 15.88 15.28
N PHE A 533 12.99 15.97 15.13
CA PHE A 533 12.00 14.98 15.54
C PHE A 533 10.91 14.90 14.46
N LEU A 534 10.02 13.92 14.50
CA LEU A 534 8.92 13.76 13.55
C LEU A 534 8.17 15.07 13.31
N GLY A 535 7.95 15.40 12.04
CA GLY A 535 7.24 16.58 11.57
C GLY A 535 6.38 16.28 10.35
N LEU A 536 5.32 17.05 10.17
CA LEU A 536 4.33 16.88 9.11
C LEU A 536 4.21 18.17 8.29
N SER A 537 4.64 18.14 7.03
CA SER A 537 4.42 19.24 6.08
C SER A 537 2.94 19.32 5.67
N PRO A 538 2.48 20.44 5.09
CA PRO A 538 1.15 20.52 4.48
C PRO A 538 0.97 19.41 3.43
N ILE A 539 -0.16 18.70 3.44
CA ILE A 539 -0.41 17.56 2.54
C ILE A 539 -0.34 17.92 1.04
N GLY A 540 -0.59 19.19 0.70
CA GLY A 540 -0.47 19.70 -0.66
C GLY A 540 0.96 19.75 -1.21
N SER A 541 1.98 19.58 -0.36
CA SER A 541 3.40 19.63 -0.78
C SER A 541 3.81 18.45 -1.67
N ALA A 542 3.05 17.36 -1.66
CA ALA A 542 3.37 16.12 -2.35
C ALA A 542 2.40 15.78 -3.50
N SER A 543 1.34 16.58 -3.66
CA SER A 543 0.30 16.40 -4.68
C SER A 543 0.47 17.36 -5.85
N VAL A 544 0.10 16.94 -7.05
CA VAL A 544 -0.07 17.84 -8.20
C VAL A 544 -1.58 18.04 -8.40
N GLY A 545 -2.09 19.23 -8.06
CA GLY A 545 -3.53 19.51 -8.03
C GLY A 545 -4.30 18.59 -7.06
N GLU A 546 -5.60 18.44 -7.27
CA GLU A 546 -6.50 17.55 -6.49
C GLU A 546 -6.38 16.09 -6.96
N SER A 547 -5.16 15.54 -6.93
CA SER A 547 -4.89 14.16 -7.30
C SER A 547 -4.90 13.24 -6.07
N PRO A 548 -5.28 11.95 -6.22
CA PRO A 548 -5.13 10.98 -5.15
C PRO A 548 -3.65 10.67 -4.85
N PRO A 549 -3.34 10.11 -3.66
CA PRO A 549 -2.03 9.53 -3.40
C PRO A 549 -1.64 8.48 -4.46
N PRO A 550 -0.35 8.12 -4.61
CA PRO A 550 0.17 7.38 -5.76
C PRO A 550 -0.50 6.01 -5.97
N LEU A 551 -1.52 6.00 -6.83
CA LEU A 551 -2.36 4.82 -7.13
C LEU A 551 -1.57 3.65 -7.72
N GLN A 552 -0.41 3.92 -8.32
CA GLN A 552 0.46 2.89 -8.90
C GLN A 552 0.93 1.89 -7.84
N THR A 553 0.98 2.32 -6.57
CA THR A 553 1.30 1.49 -5.40
C THR A 553 0.28 0.38 -5.19
N TRP A 554 -0.99 0.60 -5.57
CA TRP A 554 -2.11 -0.28 -5.26
C TRP A 554 -2.79 -0.91 -6.48
N ILE A 555 -2.75 -0.22 -7.62
CA ILE A 555 -3.52 -0.52 -8.83
C ILE A 555 -2.59 -0.64 -10.03
N LYS A 556 -2.41 -1.89 -10.48
CA LYS A 556 -1.64 -2.24 -11.68
C LYS A 556 -2.45 -2.02 -12.96
N ASP A 557 -3.78 -2.23 -12.94
CA ASP A 557 -4.65 -2.02 -14.11
C ASP A 557 -4.84 -0.53 -14.43
N PRO A 558 -4.37 -0.03 -15.60
CA PRO A 558 -4.53 1.36 -15.99
C PRO A 558 -6.00 1.80 -16.09
N ASN A 559 -6.91 0.90 -16.47
CA ASN A 559 -8.33 1.23 -16.60
C ASN A 559 -8.95 1.49 -15.23
N GLN A 560 -8.59 0.65 -14.26
CA GLN A 560 -9.03 0.81 -12.89
C GLN A 560 -8.45 2.08 -12.24
N ARG A 561 -7.20 2.43 -12.57
CA ARG A 561 -6.57 3.67 -12.10
C ARG A 561 -7.34 4.91 -12.60
N LEU A 562 -7.60 4.97 -13.90
CA LEU A 562 -8.39 6.07 -14.51
C LEU A 562 -9.80 6.18 -13.94
N ARG A 563 -10.40 5.08 -13.47
CA ARG A 563 -11.71 5.12 -12.78
C ARG A 563 -11.59 5.77 -11.42
N VAL A 564 -10.58 5.37 -10.64
CA VAL A 564 -10.31 5.94 -9.32
C VAL A 564 -10.00 7.43 -9.44
N GLU A 565 -9.15 7.84 -10.37
CA GLU A 565 -8.83 9.26 -10.60
C GLU A 565 -10.08 10.10 -10.92
N ARG A 566 -10.97 9.60 -11.79
CA ARG A 566 -12.20 10.29 -12.15
C ARG A 566 -13.18 10.45 -10.99
N ILE A 567 -13.44 9.37 -10.26
CA ILE A 567 -14.35 9.44 -9.11
C ILE A 567 -13.73 10.28 -7.99
N PHE A 568 -12.42 10.22 -7.79
CA PHE A 568 -11.72 10.95 -6.74
C PHE A 568 -11.88 12.45 -6.90
N ALA A 569 -11.59 12.97 -8.10
CA ALA A 569 -11.79 14.38 -8.41
C ALA A 569 -13.26 14.82 -8.22
N PHE A 570 -14.21 13.92 -8.48
CA PHE A 570 -15.62 14.20 -8.19
C PHE A 570 -15.91 14.32 -6.69
N THR A 571 -15.22 13.57 -5.83
CA THR A 571 -15.47 13.62 -4.38
C THR A 571 -15.19 14.99 -3.78
N ASP A 572 -14.21 15.73 -4.32
CA ASP A 572 -13.89 17.09 -3.88
C ASP A 572 -14.93 18.14 -4.36
N THR A 573 -15.78 17.79 -5.34
CA THR A 573 -16.88 18.66 -5.79
C THR A 573 -18.16 18.52 -4.97
N LEU A 574 -18.25 17.54 -4.08
CA LEU A 574 -19.48 17.21 -3.34
C LEU A 574 -19.91 18.29 -2.35
N ASP A 575 -18.98 19.16 -1.92
CA ASP A 575 -19.27 20.31 -1.05
C ASP A 575 -19.68 21.57 -1.84
N ALA A 576 -19.74 21.50 -3.18
CA ALA A 576 -20.06 22.62 -4.05
C ALA A 576 -21.58 22.80 -4.25
N ASN A 577 -21.97 23.89 -4.92
CA ASN A 577 -23.37 24.12 -5.29
C ASN A 577 -23.89 23.03 -6.24
N PRO A 578 -25.20 22.70 -6.22
CA PRO A 578 -25.81 21.67 -7.08
C PRO A 578 -25.49 21.78 -8.58
N SER A 579 -25.25 22.98 -9.10
CA SER A 579 -24.84 23.20 -10.49
C SER A 579 -23.44 22.66 -10.81
N VAL A 580 -22.50 22.80 -9.89
CA VAL A 580 -21.12 22.29 -10.04
C VAL A 580 -21.12 20.77 -9.94
N ILE A 581 -21.82 20.23 -8.95
CA ILE A 581 -22.04 18.78 -8.80
C ILE A 581 -22.69 18.22 -10.08
N GLY A 582 -23.70 18.92 -10.60
CA GLY A 582 -24.37 18.61 -11.85
C GLY A 582 -23.44 18.50 -13.05
N ASP A 583 -22.62 19.51 -13.30
CA ASP A 583 -21.65 19.51 -14.41
C ASP A 583 -20.66 18.35 -14.28
N ALA A 584 -20.18 18.09 -13.06
CA ALA A 584 -19.26 16.98 -12.78
C ALA A 584 -19.91 15.60 -12.97
N LEU A 585 -21.18 15.42 -12.55
CA LEU A 585 -21.97 14.21 -12.80
C LEU A 585 -22.14 13.95 -14.30
N VAL A 586 -22.45 14.98 -15.10
CA VAL A 586 -22.59 14.85 -16.55
C VAL A 586 -21.26 14.46 -17.20
N ARG A 587 -20.13 15.06 -16.78
CA ARG A 587 -18.80 14.67 -17.27
C ARG A 587 -18.47 13.21 -16.95
N LEU A 588 -18.77 12.75 -15.73
CA LEU A 588 -18.57 11.36 -15.33
C LEU A 588 -19.42 10.41 -16.18
N LEU A 589 -20.70 10.73 -16.37
CA LEU A 589 -21.63 9.97 -17.20
C LEU A 589 -21.07 9.78 -18.62
N LEU A 590 -20.63 10.86 -19.25
CA LEU A 590 -20.09 10.82 -20.61
C LEU A 590 -18.78 10.02 -20.69
N SER A 591 -17.92 10.16 -19.67
CA SER A 591 -16.65 9.44 -19.58
C SER A 591 -16.81 7.93 -19.37
N ASP A 592 -17.92 7.50 -18.77
CA ASP A 592 -18.20 6.08 -18.48
C ASP A 592 -18.84 5.29 -19.61
N LEU A 593 -19.16 5.92 -20.73
CA LEU A 593 -19.66 5.24 -21.91
C LEU A 593 -18.62 4.26 -22.46
N HIS A 594 -19.05 3.02 -22.79
CA HIS A 594 -18.14 1.88 -23.05
C HIS A 594 -17.10 2.06 -24.18
N GLU A 595 -17.26 3.05 -25.06
CA GLU A 595 -16.31 3.34 -26.15
C GLU A 595 -15.26 4.40 -25.83
N ARG A 596 -15.08 4.76 -24.54
CA ARG A 596 -14.18 5.83 -24.04
C ARG A 596 -14.41 7.17 -24.73
N ASN A 597 -15.12 8.04 -24.04
CA ASN A 597 -15.52 9.36 -24.55
C ASN A 597 -14.88 10.51 -23.77
N ASP A 598 -13.61 10.35 -23.41
CA ASP A 598 -12.79 11.34 -22.68
C ASP A 598 -12.63 12.68 -23.45
N ARG A 599 -13.17 12.79 -24.68
CA ARG A 599 -13.05 13.92 -25.59
C ARG A 599 -14.36 14.67 -25.89
N ILE A 600 -15.50 14.24 -25.33
CA ILE A 600 -16.75 15.00 -25.50
C ILE A 600 -16.73 16.15 -24.50
N SER A 601 -16.47 17.38 -24.98
CA SER A 601 -16.69 18.57 -24.17
C SER A 601 -18.18 18.73 -23.90
N VAL A 602 -18.57 19.01 -22.66
CA VAL A 602 -19.94 19.39 -22.30
C VAL A 602 -20.38 20.64 -23.10
N ASP A 603 -19.43 21.50 -23.46
CA ASP A 603 -19.69 22.70 -24.29
C ASP A 603 -20.14 22.35 -25.71
N LEU A 604 -19.72 21.19 -26.25
CA LEU A 604 -20.23 20.69 -27.53
C LEU A 604 -21.71 20.31 -27.43
N LEU A 605 -22.20 19.93 -26.24
CA LEU A 605 -23.60 19.59 -26.01
C LEU A 605 -24.48 20.83 -25.77
N ARG A 606 -23.87 21.97 -25.45
CA ARG A 606 -24.55 23.28 -25.25
C ARG A 606 -24.72 24.07 -26.56
N GLN A 607 -24.37 23.50 -27.70
CA GLN A 607 -24.56 24.15 -29.00
C GLN A 607 -26.06 24.24 -29.37
N VAL A 608 -26.43 25.35 -30.01
CA VAL A 608 -27.82 25.63 -30.45
C VAL A 608 -28.24 24.74 -31.61
N GLU A 609 -27.28 24.35 -32.45
CA GLU A 609 -27.45 23.47 -33.60
C GLU A 609 -26.95 22.05 -33.30
N PRO A 610 -27.56 21.01 -33.90
CA PRO A 610 -27.10 19.65 -33.72
C PRO A 610 -25.69 19.48 -34.30
N PRO A 611 -24.85 18.61 -33.72
CA PRO A 611 -23.50 18.38 -34.24
C PRO A 611 -23.52 17.97 -35.74
N LEU A 612 -22.53 18.40 -36.51
CA LEU A 612 -22.40 18.06 -37.94
C LEU A 612 -22.53 16.53 -38.14
N LEU A 613 -23.46 16.11 -39.02
CA LEU A 613 -23.81 14.70 -39.31
C LEU A 613 -24.54 13.94 -38.18
N ALA A 614 -25.05 14.63 -37.16
CA ALA A 614 -25.88 14.02 -36.11
C ALA A 614 -27.26 13.59 -36.62
N LYS A 615 -27.71 12.40 -36.20
CA LYS A 615 -29.08 11.91 -36.41
C LYS A 615 -29.88 12.12 -35.13
N ILE A 616 -30.94 12.93 -35.20
CA ILE A 616 -31.91 13.06 -34.09
C ILE A 616 -32.82 11.82 -34.10
N VAL A 617 -32.88 11.11 -32.98
CA VAL A 617 -33.62 9.84 -32.86
C VAL A 617 -34.81 9.93 -31.89
N GLY A 618 -35.12 11.12 -31.37
CA GLY A 618 -36.27 11.38 -30.53
C GLY A 618 -36.11 12.65 -29.68
N CYS A 619 -37.06 12.89 -28.79
CA CYS A 619 -37.04 13.98 -27.82
C CYS A 619 -37.41 13.49 -26.41
N ARG A 620 -36.93 14.18 -25.38
CA ARG A 620 -37.35 13.98 -23.98
C ARG A 620 -37.34 15.30 -23.22
N THR A 621 -38.20 15.43 -22.21
CA THR A 621 -38.05 16.55 -21.27
C THR A 621 -36.74 16.37 -20.50
N THR A 622 -36.07 17.47 -20.16
CA THR A 622 -34.86 17.43 -19.32
C THR A 622 -35.15 16.74 -17.98
N GLN A 623 -36.33 16.97 -17.41
CA GLN A 623 -36.76 16.35 -16.16
C GLN A 623 -36.87 14.82 -16.25
N ASP A 624 -37.49 14.30 -17.31
CA ASP A 624 -37.65 12.85 -17.50
C ASP A 624 -36.30 12.18 -17.75
N LEU A 625 -35.40 12.81 -18.51
CA LEU A 625 -34.04 12.31 -18.68
C LEU A 625 -33.30 12.25 -17.34
N CYS A 626 -33.34 13.31 -16.53
CA CYS A 626 -32.67 13.35 -15.23
C CYS A 626 -33.21 12.28 -14.27
N LYS A 627 -34.53 12.09 -14.22
CA LYS A 627 -35.15 11.01 -13.42
C LYS A 627 -34.70 9.62 -13.88
N ASP A 628 -34.73 9.38 -15.19
CA ASP A 628 -34.27 8.11 -15.77
C ASP A 628 -32.77 7.89 -15.46
N LEU A 629 -31.91 8.89 -15.61
CA LEU A 629 -30.48 8.78 -15.27
C LEU A 629 -30.25 8.54 -13.77
N ALA A 630 -31.04 9.15 -12.89
CA ALA A 630 -30.92 9.00 -11.45
C ALA A 630 -31.32 7.59 -10.96
N GLU A 631 -32.32 6.97 -11.59
CA GLU A 631 -32.94 5.72 -11.13
C GLU A 631 -32.49 4.47 -11.90
N ARG A 632 -31.91 4.64 -13.09
CA ARG A 632 -31.72 3.52 -14.03
C ARG A 632 -30.54 2.62 -13.66
N LYS A 633 -30.87 1.34 -13.47
CA LYS A 633 -29.92 0.23 -13.32
C LYS A 633 -29.35 -0.21 -14.67
N GLY A 634 -28.47 0.62 -15.25
CA GLY A 634 -27.78 0.34 -16.52
C GLY A 634 -26.25 0.48 -16.45
N PHE A 635 -25.76 0.94 -15.31
CA PHE A 635 -24.35 1.25 -15.05
C PHE A 635 -23.73 0.20 -14.11
N GLY A 636 -23.89 -1.09 -14.43
CA GLY A 636 -23.37 -2.15 -13.57
C GLY A 636 -21.84 -2.09 -13.40
N TYR A 637 -21.33 -2.67 -12.31
CA TYR A 637 -19.89 -2.74 -12.03
C TYR A 637 -19.08 -3.06 -13.32
N PRO A 638 -18.10 -2.23 -13.72
CA PRO A 638 -17.36 -1.23 -12.92
C PRO A 638 -17.54 0.25 -13.36
N HIS A 639 -18.75 0.81 -13.41
CA HIS A 639 -18.98 2.22 -13.78
C HIS A 639 -18.90 3.17 -12.56
N THR A 640 -18.19 4.30 -12.72
CA THR A 640 -18.00 5.37 -11.71
C THR A 640 -19.22 6.26 -11.52
N PHE A 641 -20.07 6.41 -12.55
CA PHE A 641 -21.27 7.25 -12.48
C PHE A 641 -22.29 6.76 -11.44
N GLU A 642 -22.59 5.44 -11.40
CA GLU A 642 -23.47 4.88 -10.36
C GLU A 642 -22.93 5.18 -8.96
N ARG A 643 -21.61 5.04 -8.78
CA ARG A 643 -20.95 5.38 -7.51
C ARG A 643 -21.05 6.88 -7.19
N ALA A 644 -20.92 7.75 -8.17
CA ALA A 644 -21.07 9.19 -7.99
C ALA A 644 -22.49 9.55 -7.51
N LEU A 645 -23.53 8.94 -8.09
CA LEU A 645 -24.91 9.12 -7.64
C LEU A 645 -25.11 8.68 -6.18
N GLU A 646 -24.52 7.55 -5.78
CA GLU A 646 -24.54 7.11 -4.38
C GLU A 646 -23.88 8.12 -3.43
N LEU A 647 -22.73 8.67 -3.84
CA LEU A 647 -22.02 9.67 -3.05
C LEU A 647 -22.81 10.97 -2.93
N THR A 648 -23.37 11.49 -4.02
CA THR A 648 -24.24 12.69 -4.01
C THR A 648 -25.42 12.52 -3.06
N ARG A 649 -26.12 11.38 -3.11
CA ARG A 649 -27.21 11.06 -2.15
C ARG A 649 -26.71 11.05 -0.71
N SER A 650 -25.53 10.50 -0.48
CA SER A 650 -24.99 10.34 0.88
C SER A 650 -24.65 11.67 1.56
N VAL A 651 -24.42 12.72 0.79
CA VAL A 651 -24.16 14.10 1.27
C VAL A 651 -25.48 14.92 1.37
N GLY A 652 -26.59 14.39 0.85
CA GLY A 652 -27.92 14.99 1.00
C GLY A 652 -28.40 15.84 -0.17
N HIS A 653 -27.67 15.84 -1.30
CA HIS A 653 -28.08 16.56 -2.50
C HIS A 653 -29.14 15.77 -3.30
N ASP A 654 -30.11 16.49 -3.86
CA ASP A 654 -31.03 15.91 -4.86
C ASP A 654 -30.30 15.72 -6.19
N ILE A 655 -30.14 14.45 -6.58
CA ILE A 655 -29.51 14.09 -7.86
C ILE A 655 -30.26 14.71 -9.04
N VAL A 656 -31.59 14.70 -9.02
CA VAL A 656 -32.38 15.15 -10.18
C VAL A 656 -32.18 16.65 -10.38
N GLU A 657 -32.20 17.42 -9.29
CA GLU A 657 -31.86 18.84 -9.29
C GLU A 657 -30.44 19.09 -9.81
N CYS A 658 -29.44 18.37 -9.28
CA CYS A 658 -28.05 18.50 -9.72
C CYS A 658 -27.91 18.23 -11.22
N LEU A 659 -28.47 17.13 -11.72
CA LEU A 659 -28.43 16.78 -13.14
C LEU A 659 -29.16 17.80 -14.01
N GLN A 660 -30.31 18.33 -13.57
CA GLN A 660 -31.03 19.38 -14.30
C GLN A 660 -30.18 20.65 -14.45
N LEU A 661 -29.51 21.07 -13.38
CA LEU A 661 -28.62 22.23 -13.42
C LEU A 661 -27.36 21.96 -14.26
N GLY A 662 -26.80 20.76 -14.19
CA GLY A 662 -25.64 20.36 -15.01
C GLY A 662 -25.96 20.31 -16.51
N LEU A 663 -27.18 19.90 -16.86
CA LEU A 663 -27.71 19.87 -18.23
C LEU A 663 -28.33 21.21 -18.66
N SER A 664 -28.24 22.27 -17.85
CA SER A 664 -28.73 23.59 -18.23
C SER A 664 -28.04 24.06 -19.52
N GLY A 665 -28.86 24.52 -20.47
CA GLY A 665 -28.40 24.95 -21.80
C GLY A 665 -28.04 23.82 -22.78
N VAL A 666 -28.17 22.54 -22.39
CA VAL A 666 -27.96 21.40 -23.30
C VAL A 666 -29.23 21.13 -24.10
N LYS A 667 -29.18 21.37 -25.41
CA LYS A 667 -30.31 21.09 -26.32
C LYS A 667 -30.24 19.70 -26.94
N TYR A 668 -29.05 19.20 -27.24
CA TYR A 668 -28.88 17.87 -27.86
C TYR A 668 -28.00 16.99 -26.97
N PHE A 669 -28.57 15.89 -26.50
CA PHE A 669 -27.88 14.94 -25.61
C PHE A 669 -27.62 13.61 -26.32
N PRO A 670 -26.47 12.94 -26.08
CA PRO A 670 -26.20 11.62 -26.62
C PRO A 670 -27.34 10.61 -26.38
N ALA A 671 -27.80 9.92 -27.42
CA ALA A 671 -28.79 8.86 -27.28
C ALA A 671 -28.12 7.60 -26.70
N ILE A 672 -28.11 7.48 -25.37
CA ILE A 672 -27.47 6.37 -24.64
C ILE A 672 -28.35 5.12 -24.71
N THR A 673 -27.75 4.02 -25.17
CA THR A 673 -28.29 2.66 -25.07
C THR A 673 -27.77 2.00 -23.80
N PHE A 674 -28.62 1.34 -23.02
CA PHE A 674 -28.26 0.76 -21.72
C PHE A 674 -28.12 -0.77 -21.74
N TRP A 675 -28.35 -1.39 -22.89
CA TRP A 675 -28.33 -2.83 -23.07
C TRP A 675 -27.52 -3.14 -24.31
N ASP A 676 -26.64 -4.15 -24.23
CA ASP A 676 -25.97 -4.69 -25.41
C ASP A 676 -26.85 -5.69 -26.18
N GLU A 677 -26.34 -6.20 -27.29
CA GLU A 677 -27.03 -7.17 -28.15
C GLU A 677 -27.39 -8.48 -27.42
N GLN A 678 -26.67 -8.80 -26.34
CA GLN A 678 -26.88 -9.97 -25.49
C GLN A 678 -27.76 -9.66 -24.27
N LYS A 679 -28.34 -8.44 -24.19
CA LYS A 679 -29.11 -7.92 -23.05
C LYS A 679 -28.31 -7.83 -21.75
N ASN A 680 -27.00 -7.66 -21.81
CA ASN A 680 -26.22 -7.27 -20.64
C ASN A 680 -26.39 -5.76 -20.38
N ALA A 681 -26.50 -5.36 -19.12
CA ALA A 681 -26.59 -3.97 -18.71
C ALA A 681 -25.28 -3.23 -19.03
N LYS A 682 -25.31 -2.31 -19.98
CA LYS A 682 -24.13 -1.64 -20.53
C LYS A 682 -24.49 -0.31 -21.20
N ALA A 683 -24.01 0.79 -20.65
CA ALA A 683 -24.18 2.12 -21.24
C ALA A 683 -23.24 2.33 -22.45
N ARG A 684 -23.83 2.53 -23.64
CA ARG A 684 -23.12 2.76 -24.91
C ARG A 684 -23.78 3.88 -25.71
N TRP A 685 -22.95 4.62 -26.44
CA TRP A 685 -23.36 5.62 -27.41
C TRP A 685 -22.58 5.40 -28.72
N ASN A 686 -23.25 5.54 -29.87
CA ASN A 686 -22.68 5.28 -31.20
C ASN A 686 -22.02 6.51 -31.86
N LYS A 687 -21.89 7.62 -31.12
CA LYS A 687 -21.29 8.89 -31.55
C LYS A 687 -22.04 9.64 -32.68
N LYS A 688 -23.21 9.15 -33.10
CA LYS A 688 -23.99 9.71 -34.22
C LYS A 688 -25.42 10.08 -33.82
N THR A 689 -26.02 9.37 -32.88
CA THR A 689 -27.43 9.56 -32.54
C THR A 689 -27.60 10.43 -31.30
N TYR A 690 -28.49 11.41 -31.38
CA TYR A 690 -28.80 12.35 -30.30
C TYR A 690 -30.31 12.40 -30.05
N ILE A 691 -30.68 12.76 -28.83
CA ILE A 691 -32.05 13.14 -28.46
C ILE A 691 -32.10 14.65 -28.23
N GLU A 692 -33.20 15.28 -28.62
CA GLU A 692 -33.46 16.68 -28.29
C GLU A 692 -34.05 16.79 -26.87
N LEU A 693 -33.46 17.66 -26.06
CA LEU A 693 -33.96 18.03 -24.75
C LEU A 693 -34.77 19.32 -24.84
N TYR A 694 -35.89 19.37 -24.13
CA TYR A 694 -36.76 20.55 -24.06
C TYR A 694 -37.22 20.80 -22.61
N GLY A 695 -37.42 22.08 -22.30
CA GLY A 695 -37.91 22.53 -20.99
C GLY A 695 -39.42 22.33 -20.82
N PRO A 696 -39.95 22.59 -19.61
CA PRO A 696 -41.39 22.43 -19.32
C PRO A 696 -42.30 23.34 -20.16
N THR A 697 -41.78 24.49 -20.58
CA THR A 697 -42.48 25.51 -21.36
C THR A 697 -42.18 25.43 -22.86
N ASP A 698 -41.21 24.62 -23.26
CA ASP A 698 -40.73 24.53 -24.63
C ASP A 698 -41.37 23.35 -25.37
N GLN A 699 -41.59 23.51 -26.68
CA GLN A 699 -41.98 22.38 -27.53
C GLN A 699 -40.73 21.83 -28.24
N PRO A 700 -40.57 20.49 -28.31
CA PRO A 700 -39.50 19.88 -29.09
C PRO A 700 -39.61 20.24 -30.57
N SER A 701 -38.50 20.22 -31.31
CA SER A 701 -38.54 20.46 -32.76
C SER A 701 -39.41 19.43 -33.47
N ALA A 702 -39.98 19.82 -34.61
CA ALA A 702 -40.81 18.92 -35.41
C ALA A 702 -40.03 17.67 -35.86
N ALA A 703 -38.74 17.80 -36.16
CA ALA A 703 -37.86 16.69 -36.49
C ALA A 703 -37.73 15.69 -35.33
N ALA A 704 -37.57 16.17 -34.09
CA ALA A 704 -37.46 15.30 -32.92
C ALA A 704 -38.80 14.66 -32.53
N GLN A 705 -39.90 15.39 -32.67
CA GLN A 705 -41.27 14.86 -32.52
C GLN A 705 -41.54 13.75 -33.54
N ALA A 706 -41.18 13.97 -34.81
CA ALA A 706 -41.31 12.98 -35.87
C ALA A 706 -40.48 11.72 -35.56
N ALA A 707 -39.25 11.88 -35.07
CA ALA A 707 -38.40 10.76 -34.70
C ALA A 707 -38.94 9.98 -33.49
N ALA A 708 -39.51 10.66 -32.49
CA ALA A 708 -40.11 10.02 -31.32
C ALA A 708 -41.38 9.22 -31.67
N LEU A 709 -42.26 9.79 -32.49
CA LEU A 709 -43.54 9.18 -32.89
C LEU A 709 -43.40 8.11 -33.98
N LEU A 710 -42.26 8.03 -34.66
CA LEU A 710 -42.02 7.07 -35.73
C LEU A 710 -42.28 5.62 -35.27
N GLY A 711 -41.78 5.24 -34.09
CA GLY A 711 -41.97 3.89 -33.54
C GLY A 711 -43.44 3.56 -33.26
N ASP A 712 -44.19 4.51 -32.72
CA ASP A 712 -45.61 4.35 -32.40
C ASP A 712 -46.46 4.28 -33.66
N VAL A 713 -46.17 5.12 -34.65
CA VAL A 713 -46.82 5.06 -35.97
C VAL A 713 -46.58 3.70 -36.62
N LEU A 714 -45.32 3.24 -36.68
CA LEU A 714 -44.99 1.91 -37.24
C LEU A 714 -45.72 0.78 -36.49
N SER A 715 -45.71 0.82 -35.16
CA SER A 715 -46.38 -0.20 -34.34
C SER A 715 -47.90 -0.17 -34.50
N ASN A 716 -48.50 1.01 -34.63
CA ASN A 716 -49.94 1.15 -34.85
C ASN A 716 -50.33 0.69 -36.26
N MET A 717 -49.48 0.92 -37.27
CA MET A 717 -49.66 0.37 -38.61
C MET A 717 -49.62 -1.16 -38.61
N GLU A 718 -48.66 -1.75 -37.90
CA GLU A 718 -48.56 -3.21 -37.74
C GLU A 718 -49.76 -3.78 -36.97
N LYS A 719 -50.10 -3.20 -35.82
CA LYS A 719 -51.22 -3.63 -34.95
C LYS A 719 -52.57 -3.58 -35.67
N LYS A 720 -52.81 -2.56 -36.49
CA LYS A 720 -54.04 -2.43 -37.29
C LYS A 720 -54.03 -3.33 -38.54
N GLY A 721 -52.90 -3.95 -38.89
CA GLY A 721 -52.76 -4.76 -40.11
C GLY A 721 -52.74 -3.93 -41.38
N LEU A 722 -52.28 -2.67 -41.30
CA LEU A 722 -52.20 -1.77 -42.46
C LEU A 722 -51.12 -2.22 -43.45
N CYS A 723 -50.04 -2.84 -42.99
CA CYS A 723 -48.94 -3.29 -43.84
C CYS A 723 -48.16 -4.42 -43.18
N TYR A 724 -47.33 -5.13 -43.97
CA TYR A 724 -46.46 -6.18 -43.45
C TYR A 724 -45.26 -5.59 -42.70
N CYS A 725 -44.79 -6.26 -41.65
CA CYS A 725 -43.64 -5.84 -40.85
C CYS A 725 -42.39 -5.59 -41.72
N ARG A 726 -42.20 -6.40 -42.78
CA ARG A 726 -41.08 -6.27 -43.72
C ARG A 726 -41.09 -4.94 -44.50
N THR A 727 -42.28 -4.42 -44.85
CA THR A 727 -42.46 -3.14 -45.53
C THR A 727 -42.04 -1.98 -44.62
N LEU A 728 -42.32 -2.10 -43.34
CA LEU A 728 -42.03 -1.08 -42.32
C LEU A 728 -40.53 -0.94 -42.01
N GLN A 729 -39.72 -1.96 -42.29
CA GLN A 729 -38.30 -1.98 -41.92
C GLN A 729 -37.49 -0.86 -42.59
N ARG A 730 -37.77 -0.52 -43.85
CA ARG A 730 -37.08 0.58 -44.56
C ARG A 730 -37.34 1.95 -43.95
N TYR A 731 -38.53 2.16 -43.39
CA TYR A 731 -38.91 3.41 -42.71
C TYR A 731 -38.39 3.47 -41.29
N LYS A 732 -38.25 2.32 -40.63
CA LYS A 732 -37.59 2.21 -39.33
C LYS A 732 -36.13 2.66 -39.42
N GLU A 733 -35.44 2.35 -40.52
CA GLU A 733 -34.03 2.69 -40.73
C GLU A 733 -33.83 4.14 -41.21
N ASN A 734 -34.65 4.59 -42.17
CA ASN A 734 -34.47 5.87 -42.88
C ASN A 734 -35.40 7.01 -42.39
N GLY A 735 -36.37 6.72 -41.53
CA GLY A 735 -37.41 7.67 -41.12
C GLY A 735 -38.54 7.79 -42.14
N MET A 736 -39.54 8.62 -41.82
CA MET A 736 -40.66 8.95 -42.69
C MET A 736 -40.60 10.45 -43.03
N PRO A 737 -40.20 10.84 -44.25
CA PRO A 737 -39.96 12.25 -44.62
C PRO A 737 -41.17 13.16 -44.40
N TRP A 738 -42.38 12.62 -44.51
CA TRP A 738 -43.62 13.39 -44.39
C TRP A 738 -44.02 13.71 -42.95
N LEU A 739 -43.48 13.02 -41.94
CA LEU A 739 -43.93 13.18 -40.55
C LEU A 739 -43.66 14.59 -40.01
N GLU A 740 -42.47 15.13 -40.26
CA GLU A 740 -42.06 16.43 -39.71
C GLU A 740 -42.99 17.56 -40.14
N LEU A 741 -43.19 17.73 -41.46
CA LEU A 741 -44.08 18.76 -41.99
C LEU A 741 -45.55 18.51 -41.67
N SER A 742 -45.95 17.24 -41.49
CA SER A 742 -47.31 16.90 -41.07
C SER A 742 -47.55 17.33 -39.62
N ILE A 743 -46.61 17.08 -38.72
CA ILE A 743 -46.68 17.48 -37.31
C ILE A 743 -46.74 19.00 -37.18
N ILE A 744 -45.94 19.75 -37.95
CA ILE A 744 -45.97 21.24 -37.96
C ILE A 744 -47.37 21.76 -38.31
N ARG A 745 -48.07 21.07 -39.21
CA ARG A 745 -49.35 21.52 -39.78
C ARG A 745 -50.57 21.00 -39.03
N LEU A 746 -50.43 19.97 -38.20
CA LEU A 746 -51.55 19.44 -37.42
C LEU A 746 -51.98 20.42 -36.32
N PRO A 747 -53.28 20.47 -35.97
CA PRO A 747 -53.77 21.27 -34.85
C PRO A 747 -53.12 20.84 -33.54
N LYS A 748 -52.60 21.81 -32.79
CA LYS A 748 -51.88 21.57 -31.53
C LYS A 748 -52.77 21.11 -30.36
N ASN A 749 -54.09 21.17 -30.51
CA ASN A 749 -55.09 20.82 -29.51
C ASN A 749 -55.60 19.38 -29.62
N LEU A 750 -55.07 18.58 -30.56
CA LEU A 750 -55.38 17.15 -30.61
C LEU A 750 -54.80 16.42 -29.41
N ASP A 751 -55.54 15.44 -28.89
CA ASP A 751 -54.97 14.48 -27.95
C ASP A 751 -53.92 13.58 -28.66
N SER A 752 -53.07 12.91 -27.87
CA SER A 752 -51.98 12.09 -28.41
C SER A 752 -52.46 10.90 -29.25
N ASP A 753 -53.60 10.29 -28.92
CA ASP A 753 -54.15 9.15 -29.65
C ASP A 753 -54.78 9.57 -30.98
N MET A 754 -55.45 10.74 -31.01
CA MET A 754 -55.96 11.40 -32.19
C MET A 754 -54.80 11.82 -33.10
N ALA A 755 -53.76 12.45 -32.56
CA ALA A 755 -52.57 12.81 -33.31
C ALA A 755 -51.89 11.57 -33.91
N LEU A 756 -51.73 10.50 -33.12
CA LEU A 756 -51.15 9.23 -33.58
C LEU A 756 -52.01 8.58 -34.68
N THR A 757 -53.34 8.62 -34.54
CA THR A 757 -54.29 8.10 -35.54
C THR A 757 -54.19 8.88 -36.85
N ALA A 758 -54.15 10.21 -36.78
CA ALA A 758 -53.95 11.09 -37.94
C ALA A 758 -52.59 10.83 -38.62
N LEU A 759 -51.50 10.72 -37.86
CA LEU A 759 -50.16 10.44 -38.39
C LEU A 759 -50.03 9.03 -38.97
N THR A 760 -50.73 8.04 -38.40
CA THR A 760 -50.82 6.68 -38.94
C THR A 760 -51.51 6.68 -40.30
N PHE A 761 -52.61 7.45 -40.43
CA PHE A 761 -53.32 7.62 -41.70
C PHE A 761 -52.47 8.34 -42.75
N ILE A 762 -51.83 9.46 -42.38
CA ILE A 762 -50.92 10.22 -43.25
C ILE A 762 -49.75 9.33 -43.71
N SER A 763 -49.24 8.47 -42.82
CA SER A 763 -48.15 7.56 -43.15
C SER A 763 -48.55 6.43 -44.08
N ALA A 764 -49.78 5.92 -43.98
CA ALA A 764 -50.33 5.01 -44.98
C ALA A 764 -50.38 5.64 -46.38
N ILE A 765 -50.76 6.91 -46.49
CA ILE A 765 -50.73 7.66 -47.76
C ILE A 765 -49.29 7.80 -48.28
N GLY A 766 -48.34 8.16 -47.40
CA GLY A 766 -46.92 8.24 -47.72
C GLY A 766 -46.35 6.92 -48.24
N LEU A 767 -46.70 5.79 -47.61
CA LEU A 767 -46.30 4.45 -48.07
C LEU A 767 -46.84 4.16 -49.48
N ILE A 768 -48.13 4.39 -49.72
CA ILE A 768 -48.75 4.19 -51.04
C ILE A 768 -48.05 5.05 -52.10
N GLN A 769 -47.70 6.30 -51.79
CA GLN A 769 -46.99 7.19 -52.71
C GLN A 769 -45.52 6.79 -52.97
N ASN A 770 -44.93 5.94 -52.12
CA ASN A 770 -43.63 5.31 -52.37
C ASN A 770 -43.75 3.90 -52.98
N GLY A 771 -44.95 3.51 -53.42
CA GLY A 771 -45.21 2.21 -54.05
C GLY A 771 -45.26 1.02 -53.09
N ASP A 772 -45.44 1.26 -51.80
CA ASP A 772 -45.56 0.18 -50.82
C ASP A 772 -46.98 -0.33 -50.63
N TYR A 773 -47.06 -1.58 -50.21
CA TYR A 773 -48.32 -2.21 -49.84
C TYR A 773 -48.93 -1.59 -48.58
N VAL A 774 -50.20 -1.17 -48.71
CA VAL A 774 -51.10 -0.82 -47.60
C VAL A 774 -52.46 -1.47 -47.82
N SER A 775 -53.05 -2.06 -46.78
CA SER A 775 -54.38 -2.68 -46.80
C SER A 775 -55.48 -1.61 -46.93
N PHE A 776 -56.09 -1.52 -48.11
CA PHE A 776 -57.15 -0.54 -48.38
C PHE A 776 -58.42 -0.72 -47.53
N PRO A 777 -58.89 -1.93 -47.19
CA PRO A 777 -60.02 -2.10 -46.29
C PRO A 777 -59.75 -1.54 -44.88
N VAL A 778 -58.55 -1.80 -44.34
CA VAL A 778 -58.15 -1.28 -43.03
C VAL A 778 -57.94 0.24 -43.09
N LEU A 779 -57.37 0.74 -44.19
CA LEU A 779 -57.18 2.16 -44.41
C LEU A 779 -58.51 2.92 -44.57
N ALA A 780 -59.53 2.30 -45.17
CA ALA A 780 -60.88 2.85 -45.24
C ALA A 780 -61.49 3.01 -43.85
N ASN A 781 -61.42 1.98 -43.01
CA ASN A 781 -61.88 2.05 -41.62
C ASN A 781 -61.12 3.12 -40.83
N LEU A 782 -59.80 3.22 -41.02
CA LEU A 782 -59.00 4.27 -40.39
C LEU A 782 -59.39 5.68 -40.88
N ALA A 783 -59.79 5.82 -42.14
CA ALA A 783 -60.25 7.09 -42.72
C ALA A 783 -61.58 7.55 -42.12
N ASP A 784 -62.47 6.60 -41.80
CA ASP A 784 -63.76 6.87 -41.18
C ASP A 784 -63.60 7.28 -39.70
N ASP A 785 -62.63 6.68 -39.01
CA ASP A 785 -62.28 6.97 -37.61
C ASP A 785 -61.31 8.17 -37.45
N LEU A 786 -61.16 9.01 -38.48
CA LEU A 786 -60.19 10.11 -38.45
C LEU A 786 -60.62 11.22 -37.48
N PRO A 787 -59.72 11.63 -36.58
CA PRO A 787 -59.98 12.76 -35.67
C PRO A 787 -60.02 14.12 -36.39
N ILE A 788 -59.46 14.18 -37.60
CA ILE A 788 -59.48 15.36 -38.48
C ILE A 788 -59.87 14.89 -39.87
N SER A 789 -60.92 15.48 -40.43
CA SER A 789 -61.38 15.15 -41.78
C SER A 789 -60.29 15.40 -42.84
N GLN A 790 -60.28 14.63 -43.92
CA GLN A 790 -59.35 14.84 -45.03
C GLN A 790 -59.48 16.24 -45.66
N LEU A 791 -60.68 16.85 -45.63
CA LEU A 791 -60.91 18.23 -46.10
C LEU A 791 -60.17 19.24 -45.21
N GLU A 792 -60.16 19.02 -43.91
CA GLU A 792 -59.43 19.87 -42.97
C GLU A 792 -57.91 19.69 -43.11
N MET A 793 -57.44 18.46 -43.31
CA MET A 793 -56.04 18.20 -43.66
C MET A 793 -55.60 18.85 -44.98
N GLN A 794 -56.53 19.09 -45.93
CA GLN A 794 -56.25 19.87 -47.14
C GLN A 794 -56.08 21.36 -46.84
N LYS A 795 -56.93 21.93 -45.97
CA LYS A 795 -56.79 23.33 -45.53
C LYS A 795 -55.46 23.56 -44.82
N LEU A 796 -55.04 22.58 -44.01
CA LEU A 796 -53.74 22.56 -43.35
C LEU A 796 -52.56 22.28 -44.30
N ARG A 797 -52.82 22.08 -45.60
CA ARG A 797 -51.84 21.71 -46.62
C ARG A 797 -51.07 20.43 -46.29
N ILE A 798 -51.65 19.50 -45.53
CA ILE A 798 -51.07 18.16 -45.31
C ILE A 798 -51.43 17.26 -46.51
N LEU A 799 -52.70 17.34 -46.94
CA LEU A 799 -53.20 16.65 -48.13
C LEU A 799 -53.43 17.62 -49.28
N SER A 800 -53.33 17.09 -50.50
CA SER A 800 -53.64 17.76 -51.76
C SER A 800 -55.13 17.59 -52.10
N PRO A 801 -55.74 18.47 -52.92
CA PRO A 801 -57.04 18.19 -53.55
C PRO A 801 -57.02 16.99 -54.51
N LEU A 802 -55.84 16.50 -54.89
CA LEU A 802 -55.68 15.38 -55.81
C LEU A 802 -55.90 14.04 -55.10
N LEU A 803 -56.75 13.19 -55.68
CA LEU A 803 -56.97 11.84 -55.20
C LEU A 803 -55.75 10.94 -55.45
N LEU A 804 -55.39 10.17 -54.43
CA LEU A 804 -54.47 9.04 -54.51
C LEU A 804 -55.22 7.76 -54.86
N LEU A 805 -56.35 7.51 -54.20
CA LEU A 805 -57.23 6.36 -54.42
C LEU A 805 -58.67 6.84 -54.65
N LYS A 806 -59.37 6.19 -55.59
CA LYS A 806 -60.79 6.48 -55.88
C LYS A 806 -61.73 5.79 -54.89
N THR A 807 -61.39 4.58 -54.43
CA THR A 807 -62.17 3.80 -53.46
C THR A 807 -61.22 2.95 -52.60
N PRO A 808 -61.08 3.20 -51.28
CA PRO A 808 -61.64 4.34 -50.53
C PRO A 808 -61.14 5.69 -51.07
N LYS A 809 -61.92 6.76 -50.87
CA LYS A 809 -61.60 8.10 -51.36
C LYS A 809 -60.50 8.72 -50.49
N ILE A 810 -59.26 8.67 -50.97
CA ILE A 810 -58.07 9.10 -50.21
C ILE A 810 -57.27 10.08 -51.04
N ASN A 811 -56.93 11.22 -50.44
CA ASN A 811 -56.17 12.28 -51.07
C ASN A 811 -54.65 12.06 -50.96
N ARG A 812 -53.88 12.59 -51.91
CA ARG A 812 -52.40 12.56 -51.88
C ARG A 812 -51.86 13.48 -50.79
N LEU A 813 -50.64 13.25 -50.34
CA LEU A 813 -49.88 14.26 -49.61
C LEU A 813 -49.72 15.53 -50.47
N HIS A 814 -49.78 16.69 -49.84
CA HIS A 814 -49.60 17.99 -50.49
C HIS A 814 -48.21 18.07 -51.16
N GLU A 815 -48.08 18.80 -52.25
CA GLU A 815 -46.83 18.90 -53.04
C GLU A 815 -45.62 19.41 -52.24
N THR A 816 -45.89 20.18 -51.18
CA THR A 816 -44.88 20.70 -50.26
C THR A 816 -44.53 19.76 -49.11
N VAL A 817 -45.16 18.59 -49.01
CA VAL A 817 -44.81 17.53 -48.04
C VAL A 817 -43.91 16.52 -48.74
N PRO A 818 -42.64 16.37 -48.34
CA PRO A 818 -41.73 15.41 -48.94
C PRO A 818 -42.21 14.00 -48.64
N HIS A 819 -42.30 13.19 -49.69
CA HIS A 819 -42.75 11.80 -49.56
C HIS A 819 -41.68 10.79 -49.98
N LYS A 820 -40.73 11.13 -50.86
CA LYS A 820 -39.71 10.18 -51.32
C LYS A 820 -38.66 9.90 -50.25
N ILE A 821 -38.37 8.63 -50.00
CA ILE A 821 -37.21 8.23 -49.18
C ILE A 821 -35.94 8.40 -50.01
N GLU A 822 -35.01 9.23 -49.55
CA GLU A 822 -33.66 9.26 -50.09
C GLU A 822 -32.87 8.07 -49.54
N VAL A 823 -32.53 7.11 -50.40
CA VAL A 823 -31.62 6.02 -50.06
C VAL A 823 -30.20 6.53 -50.30
N PRO A 824 -29.34 6.67 -49.28
CA PRO A 824 -27.94 6.99 -49.51
C PRO A 824 -27.32 5.87 -50.35
N GLN A 825 -26.74 6.22 -51.50
CA GLN A 825 -25.96 5.24 -52.27
C GLN A 825 -24.82 4.70 -51.39
N PRO A 826 -24.59 3.38 -51.36
CA PRO A 826 -23.53 2.81 -50.55
C PRO A 826 -22.18 3.28 -51.11
N GLN A 827 -21.47 4.12 -50.37
CA GLN A 827 -20.03 4.24 -50.56
C GLN A 827 -19.39 2.94 -50.09
N ILE A 828 -18.87 2.17 -51.04
CA ILE A 828 -18.12 0.94 -50.83
C ILE A 828 -16.80 1.31 -50.12
N GLY A 829 -16.85 1.38 -48.79
CA GLY A 829 -15.66 1.42 -47.94
C GLY A 829 -15.14 0.00 -47.73
N ARG A 830 -13.87 -0.23 -48.06
CA ARG A 830 -13.17 -1.51 -47.81
C ARG A 830 -13.30 -1.94 -46.35
N PRO A 831 -13.43 -3.25 -46.07
CA PRO A 831 -13.48 -3.76 -44.70
C PRO A 831 -12.14 -3.49 -44.00
N ALA A 832 -12.21 -2.91 -42.80
CA ALA A 832 -11.06 -2.81 -41.92
C ALA A 832 -10.64 -4.22 -41.45
N PRO A 833 -9.33 -4.51 -41.34
CA PRO A 833 -8.86 -5.82 -40.91
C PRO A 833 -9.27 -6.10 -39.47
N ALA A 834 -9.63 -7.35 -39.20
CA ALA A 834 -10.05 -7.83 -37.89
C ALA A 834 -8.98 -7.55 -36.82
N ALA A 835 -9.36 -6.87 -35.75
CA ALA A 835 -8.51 -6.69 -34.59
C ALA A 835 -8.18 -8.05 -33.96
N PRO A 836 -6.93 -8.30 -33.52
CA PRO A 836 -6.58 -9.55 -32.88
C PRO A 836 -7.38 -9.75 -31.60
N ARG A 837 -7.90 -10.97 -31.41
CA ARG A 837 -8.56 -11.39 -30.16
C ARG A 837 -7.63 -11.10 -28.97
N LYS A 838 -8.08 -10.22 -28.08
CA LYS A 838 -7.45 -10.03 -26.76
C LYS A 838 -7.52 -11.34 -25.99
N ARG A 839 -6.36 -11.87 -25.60
CA ARG A 839 -6.24 -13.01 -24.70
C ARG A 839 -6.91 -12.69 -23.37
N SER A 840 -7.66 -13.66 -22.88
CA SER A 840 -8.24 -13.71 -21.54
C SER A 840 -7.16 -13.47 -20.48
N PRO A 841 -7.44 -12.72 -19.40
CA PRO A 841 -6.52 -12.60 -18.29
C PRO A 841 -6.41 -13.95 -17.57
N SER A 842 -5.18 -14.44 -17.43
CA SER A 842 -4.84 -15.57 -16.56
C SER A 842 -5.03 -15.19 -15.08
N PRO A 843 -5.26 -16.17 -14.19
CA PRO A 843 -5.61 -15.92 -12.79
C PRO A 843 -4.48 -15.23 -12.02
N GLU A 844 -4.93 -14.42 -11.07
CA GLU A 844 -4.17 -13.67 -10.07
C GLU A 844 -3.09 -14.54 -9.39
N LEU A 845 -1.82 -14.16 -9.59
CA LEU A 845 -0.73 -14.56 -8.72
C LEU A 845 -0.60 -13.53 -7.60
N SER A 846 -0.61 -14.04 -6.37
CA SER A 846 -0.36 -13.34 -5.12
C SER A 846 0.87 -12.44 -5.20
N ASP A 847 0.77 -11.24 -4.64
CA ASP A 847 1.88 -10.30 -4.49
C ASP A 847 3.10 -11.02 -3.90
N PRO A 848 4.27 -10.98 -4.56
CA PRO A 848 5.50 -11.47 -3.95
C PRO A 848 5.83 -10.57 -2.76
N GLU A 849 6.03 -11.23 -1.62
CA GLU A 849 6.72 -10.66 -0.46
C GLU A 849 8.02 -10.03 -0.92
N GLN A 850 8.40 -8.92 -0.26
CA GLN A 850 9.55 -8.09 -0.58
C GLN A 850 10.80 -8.94 -0.83
N GLN A 851 11.16 -9.14 -2.11
CA GLN A 851 12.53 -9.44 -2.47
C GLN A 851 13.32 -8.17 -2.16
N GLU A 852 14.04 -8.15 -1.04
CA GLU A 852 15.19 -7.26 -0.88
C GLU A 852 16.16 -7.62 -2.02
N GLU A 853 16.21 -6.79 -3.07
CA GLU A 853 17.32 -6.85 -4.01
C GLU A 853 18.60 -6.67 -3.19
N LEU A 854 19.50 -7.66 -3.30
CA LEU A 854 20.85 -7.65 -2.72
C LEU A 854 21.72 -6.65 -3.49
N GLU A 855 21.31 -5.40 -3.55
CA GLU A 855 22.21 -4.31 -3.92
C GLU A 855 23.20 -4.07 -2.79
N GLU A 856 24.43 -3.69 -3.12
CA GLU A 856 25.40 -3.25 -2.12
C GLU A 856 24.87 -2.00 -1.42
N GLN A 857 24.25 -2.17 -0.25
CA GLN A 857 23.78 -1.07 0.57
C GLN A 857 24.98 -0.37 1.17
N VAL A 858 25.25 0.83 0.65
CA VAL A 858 26.26 1.76 1.17
C VAL A 858 25.60 2.61 2.24
N ILE A 859 26.29 2.79 3.37
CA ILE A 859 25.81 3.68 4.42
C ILE A 859 25.87 5.12 3.90
N GLU A 860 24.69 5.74 3.79
CA GLU A 860 24.56 7.17 3.57
C GLU A 860 25.00 7.90 4.86
N ARG A 861 26.20 8.50 4.83
CA ARG A 861 26.71 9.29 5.95
C ARG A 861 25.93 10.60 6.04
N VAL A 862 25.18 10.76 7.12
CA VAL A 862 24.40 11.97 7.39
C VAL A 862 25.23 12.89 8.28
N VAL A 863 25.25 14.19 7.96
CA VAL A 863 25.95 15.20 8.76
C VAL A 863 25.21 15.38 10.10
N PRO A 864 25.88 15.30 11.26
CA PRO A 864 25.22 15.50 12.55
C PRO A 864 24.65 16.91 12.69
N ARG A 865 23.49 17.05 13.35
CA ARG A 865 22.86 18.37 13.60
C ARG A 865 23.31 19.03 14.88
N THR A 866 23.95 18.28 15.75
CA THR A 866 24.45 18.77 17.02
C THR A 866 25.89 18.33 17.18
N VAL A 867 26.67 19.18 17.83
CA VAL A 867 27.98 18.81 18.33
C VAL A 867 27.77 17.98 19.61
N PRO A 868 28.42 16.82 19.76
CA PRO A 868 28.27 16.01 20.96
C PRO A 868 28.62 16.77 22.24
N ALA A 869 27.96 16.41 23.35
CA ALA A 869 27.91 17.20 24.58
C ALA A 869 29.27 17.45 25.27
N ASN A 870 30.37 16.84 24.83
CA ASN A 870 31.70 17.11 25.37
C ASN A 870 32.88 16.80 24.44
N ILE A 871 32.73 16.95 23.11
CA ILE A 871 33.93 17.03 22.27
C ILE A 871 34.59 18.38 22.56
N ALA A 872 35.86 18.37 22.94
CA ALA A 872 36.73 19.55 23.06
C ALA A 872 37.03 20.20 21.69
N THR A 873 36.03 20.24 20.81
CA THR A 873 36.06 20.95 19.54
C THR A 873 36.12 22.44 19.81
N ARG A 874 37.22 23.05 19.40
CA ARG A 874 37.39 24.50 19.40
C ARG A 874 36.23 25.14 18.63
N TRP A 875 35.68 26.22 19.18
CA TRP A 875 34.71 27.04 18.44
C TRP A 875 35.43 27.69 17.26
N THR A 876 34.93 27.48 16.05
CA THR A 876 35.45 28.17 14.86
C THR A 876 35.04 29.64 14.87
N ASP A 877 35.74 30.48 14.13
CA ASP A 877 35.39 31.90 14.04
C ASP A 877 33.98 32.10 13.44
N GLU A 878 33.61 31.23 12.50
CA GLU A 878 32.25 31.18 11.92
C GLU A 878 31.19 30.85 12.99
N GLU A 879 31.43 29.88 13.87
CA GLU A 879 30.50 29.54 14.96
C GLU A 879 30.37 30.69 15.97
N VAL A 880 31.46 31.41 16.24
CA VAL A 880 31.47 32.57 17.14
C VAL A 880 30.62 33.72 16.58
N GLN A 881 30.62 33.92 15.26
CA GLN A 881 29.77 34.93 14.61
C GLN A 881 28.27 34.68 14.77
N LEU A 882 27.85 33.44 15.07
CA LEU A 882 26.44 33.10 15.28
C LEU A 882 25.91 33.56 16.65
N LEU A 883 26.82 33.84 17.60
CA LEU A 883 26.48 34.22 18.97
C LEU A 883 25.95 35.65 19.02
N THR A 884 24.77 35.84 19.60
CA THR A 884 24.21 37.18 19.82
C THR A 884 24.92 37.88 20.98
N THR A 885 25.60 39.01 20.70
CA THR A 885 26.29 39.85 21.70
C THR A 885 25.39 40.87 22.39
N ASN A 886 24.11 40.96 22.03
CA ASN A 886 23.16 41.90 22.67
C ASN A 886 23.04 41.60 24.18
N PRO A 887 23.49 42.51 25.06
CA PRO A 887 23.50 42.28 26.51
C PRO A 887 22.11 42.34 27.15
N GLN A 888 21.10 42.88 26.46
CA GLN A 888 19.71 42.95 26.95
C GLN A 888 18.92 41.64 26.73
N MET A 889 19.47 40.69 25.97
CA MET A 889 18.79 39.44 25.63
C MET A 889 19.19 38.34 26.62
N THR A 890 18.20 37.66 27.21
CA THR A 890 18.43 36.54 28.13
C THR A 890 19.28 35.45 27.46
N HIS A 891 19.99 34.62 28.26
CA HIS A 891 20.76 33.50 27.71
C HIS A 891 19.89 32.52 26.92
N HIS A 892 18.68 32.28 27.40
CA HIS A 892 17.74 31.39 26.75
C HIS A 892 17.29 31.94 25.38
N ASP A 893 16.86 33.20 25.31
CA ASP A 893 16.38 33.77 24.05
C ASP A 893 17.51 33.87 23.01
N ALA A 894 18.71 34.25 23.44
CA ALA A 894 19.88 34.29 22.57
C ALA A 894 20.25 32.89 22.06
N TYR A 895 20.03 31.84 22.86
CA TYR A 895 20.25 30.47 22.42
C TYR A 895 19.22 30.03 21.39
N GLN A 896 17.95 30.39 21.56
CA GLN A 896 16.92 30.13 20.54
C GLN A 896 17.29 30.82 19.21
N ALA A 897 17.74 32.07 19.25
CA ALA A 897 18.24 32.76 18.06
C ALA A 897 19.46 32.07 17.42
N TYR A 898 20.38 31.56 18.24
CA TYR A 898 21.54 30.78 17.79
C TYR A 898 21.11 29.48 17.10
N LEU A 899 20.17 28.73 17.67
CA LEU A 899 19.63 27.50 17.08
C LEU A 899 19.00 27.76 15.71
N THR A 900 18.22 28.84 15.58
CA THR A 900 17.63 29.26 14.30
C THR A 900 18.71 29.58 13.26
N ARG A 901 19.75 30.34 13.63
CA ARG A 901 20.87 30.64 12.71
C ARG A 901 21.66 29.39 12.31
N CYS A 902 21.91 28.47 13.24
CA CYS A 902 22.52 27.18 12.95
C CYS A 902 21.70 26.39 11.93
N LYS A 903 20.36 26.38 12.05
CA LYS A 903 19.47 25.76 11.08
C LYS A 903 19.58 26.42 9.70
N GLU A 904 19.49 27.74 9.62
CA GLU A 904 19.57 28.51 8.36
C GLU A 904 20.88 28.26 7.61
N LEU A 905 21.98 28.15 8.36
CA LEU A 905 23.32 27.94 7.79
C LEU A 905 23.70 26.46 7.67
N CYS A 906 22.77 25.54 7.97
CA CYS A 906 23.00 24.09 8.02
C CYS A 906 24.24 23.69 8.86
N ARG A 907 24.41 24.34 10.02
CA ARG A 907 25.53 24.11 10.95
C ARG A 907 25.09 23.30 12.16
N PRO A 908 25.95 22.41 12.68
CA PRO A 908 25.68 21.72 13.93
C PRO A 908 25.56 22.72 15.09
N ALA A 909 24.54 22.55 15.93
CA ALA A 909 24.37 23.36 17.13
C ALA A 909 25.13 22.76 18.33
N ARG A 910 25.63 23.61 19.23
CA ARG A 910 26.24 23.21 20.50
C ARG A 910 25.22 23.21 21.63
N THR A 911 25.53 22.49 22.71
CA THR A 911 24.72 22.47 23.94
C THR A 911 24.52 23.88 24.50
N PHE A 912 23.40 24.10 25.19
CA PHE A 912 23.09 25.36 25.86
C PHE A 912 24.21 25.77 26.82
N ALA A 913 24.76 24.81 27.57
CA ALA A 913 25.86 25.06 28.51
C ALA A 913 27.13 25.55 27.77
N ALA A 914 27.52 24.89 26.68
CA ALA A 914 28.67 25.31 25.88
C ALA A 914 28.44 26.70 25.25
N PHE A 915 27.24 26.95 24.73
CA PHE A 915 26.82 28.25 24.21
C PHE A 915 26.89 29.34 25.28
N LYS A 916 26.28 29.13 26.45
CA LYS A 916 26.26 30.10 27.57
C LYS A 916 27.68 30.48 27.99
N ARG A 917 28.54 29.48 28.24
CA ARG A 917 29.95 29.69 28.62
C ARG A 917 30.72 30.46 27.56
N LYS A 918 30.50 30.16 26.27
CA LYS A 918 31.18 30.87 25.19
C LYS A 918 30.67 32.31 25.07
N ARG A 919 29.35 32.54 25.10
CA ARG A 919 28.73 33.87 25.03
C ARG A 919 29.21 34.79 26.15
N GLN A 920 29.36 34.28 27.38
CA GLN A 920 29.90 35.06 28.51
C GLN A 920 31.37 35.50 28.34
N ARG A 921 32.12 34.83 27.46
CA ARG A 921 33.55 35.09 27.19
C ARG A 921 33.80 35.82 25.88
N VAL A 922 32.75 36.01 25.06
CA VAL A 922 32.83 36.85 23.87
C VAL A 922 32.64 38.29 24.35
N PRO A 923 33.60 39.19 24.10
CA PRO A 923 33.57 40.56 24.58
C PRO A 923 32.42 41.40 24.02
#